data_AF-A0A914LVS6-F1
#
_entry.id   AF-A0A914LVS6-F1
#
_cell.length_a   1.000
_cell.length_b   1.000
_cell.length_c   1.000
_cell.angle_alpha   90.00
_cell.angle_beta   90.00
_cell.angle_gamma   90.00
#
_symmetry.space_group_name_H-M   'P 1'
#
loop_
_entity.id
_entity.type
_entity.pdbx_description
1 polymer ?
#
loop_
_entity_poly.entity_id
_entity_poly.type
_entity_poly.pdbx_seq_one_letter_code
_entity_poly.pdbx_strand_id
1 'polypeptide(L)'
;MQMLMEDDGTDRPIIFTVFEAANIDGVRHLSSKSRCTRYTWFVLIILFICLCFYQIGAQAMMYWLTPVATNIIAAYPESIAFPVVAICNSNQHRITWITGDNIQKRQGKKAALDSNNFIALLQSWDMDAGHFLQNAAHQRSRMIVRCELPNGSRCNARDFRPVWTLTGLCWAINIDSANPIHVNGAGPGNALRLLVNIERYERIESCTPKLRSRFLPGLKVLIYNQTDVPPHYLEGVNIPAGFTMDIPFWMRHRQKLPGRDCIVTKISDNEKKNENGSQNKNSERDCLMRSYLKEIERRCNCSMREAYFQEIDDLPKQFSQCNVLQYFECVQSVLEWARNMGFNNFKHCPIPCESVDYTAWQDMNELPSNIFPKLISDWNVDEDEEDNENEEESVETTTNNNKNLNQDKEQSNVQAIVDSVERDKERAHYQCTHNKLLSTSHVRRIKNEAQLAYEKQAQYQEDIQLRTKHLIEQFRKSISRIVEMQWGWKNDYFLGANKRLKQMVGCYAEIPLIHSDVFSAIFNLKGEEERANQMMQLLDESFNSKNNLSKHYQTIGEVRREYGIKADGKYKEIEMMEELLKNIKRLFSEETFTEHLPNRIERIMSKILNFMRQFEEGSLRRKEWAERMNARNMRYLMKLV
;
A
#
# COMPACT_ATOMS: atom_id res chain seq x y z
N MET A 1 78.71 -32.57 -41.46
CA MET A 1 80.06 -32.98 -41.02
C MET A 1 79.88 -34.22 -40.17
N GLN A 2 80.60 -35.30 -40.52
CA GLN A 2 80.64 -36.66 -39.93
C GLN A 2 80.29 -36.73 -38.43
N MET A 3 79.67 -37.79 -37.89
CA MET A 3 80.10 -39.19 -38.01
C MET A 3 79.01 -40.14 -37.49
N LEU A 4 79.09 -41.38 -37.97
CA LEU A 4 78.16 -42.49 -37.89
C LEU A 4 78.29 -43.35 -36.60
N MET A 5 77.18 -44.03 -36.29
CA MET A 5 77.04 -45.37 -35.65
C MET A 5 77.21 -45.48 -34.12
N GLU A 6 76.13 -45.86 -33.44
CA GLU A 6 76.03 -47.21 -32.87
C GLU A 6 74.55 -47.58 -32.68
N ASP A 7 74.16 -48.67 -33.33
CA ASP A 7 72.87 -49.33 -33.20
C ASP A 7 72.94 -50.26 -31.99
N ASP A 8 72.10 -50.03 -30.98
CA ASP A 8 71.69 -51.10 -30.07
C ASP A 8 70.24 -50.87 -29.65
N GLY A 9 69.34 -51.40 -30.48
CA GLY A 9 68.51 -52.48 -29.97
C GLY A 9 67.63 -52.16 -28.76
N THR A 10 66.78 -51.15 -28.86
CA THR A 10 65.42 -51.21 -28.29
C THR A 10 64.55 -50.19 -29.01
N ASP A 11 63.80 -50.65 -30.01
CA ASP A 11 62.75 -49.91 -30.71
C ASP A 11 61.81 -49.24 -29.70
N ARG A 12 62.12 -48.00 -29.32
CA ARG A 12 61.13 -47.11 -28.74
C ARG A 12 60.37 -46.54 -29.94
N PRO A 13 59.07 -46.82 -30.07
CA PRO A 13 58.31 -46.31 -31.20
C PRO A 13 58.51 -44.80 -31.30
N ILE A 14 58.78 -44.29 -32.51
CA ILE A 14 58.98 -42.85 -32.82
C ILE A 14 57.85 -41.99 -32.22
N ILE A 15 56.67 -42.58 -32.04
CA ILE A 15 55.50 -41.99 -31.38
C ILE A 15 55.79 -41.57 -29.92
N PHE A 16 56.55 -42.34 -29.14
CA PHE A 16 56.83 -42.01 -27.73
C PHE A 16 57.82 -40.85 -27.60
N THR A 17 58.81 -40.74 -28.49
CA THR A 17 59.75 -39.62 -28.49
C THR A 17 59.07 -38.31 -28.93
N VAL A 18 58.11 -38.40 -29.85
CA VAL A 18 57.25 -37.27 -30.25
C VAL A 18 56.33 -36.83 -29.11
N PHE A 19 55.72 -37.75 -28.36
CA PHE A 19 54.88 -37.37 -27.22
C PHE A 19 55.66 -36.83 -26.02
N GLU A 20 56.90 -37.29 -25.81
CA GLU A 20 57.81 -36.76 -24.80
C GLU A 20 58.30 -35.34 -25.18
N ALA A 21 58.52 -35.08 -26.48
CA ALA A 21 58.78 -33.74 -27.00
C ALA A 21 57.56 -32.81 -26.96
N ALA A 22 56.34 -33.36 -26.99
CA ALA A 22 55.09 -32.62 -26.89
C ALA A 22 54.69 -32.24 -25.45
N ASN A 23 55.55 -32.52 -24.46
CA ASN A 23 55.38 -32.16 -23.05
C ASN A 23 54.04 -32.63 -22.45
N ILE A 24 53.57 -33.82 -22.86
CA ILE A 24 52.33 -34.41 -22.37
C ILE A 24 52.62 -35.11 -21.03
N ASP A 25 52.08 -34.54 -19.95
CA ASP A 25 52.21 -35.10 -18.61
C ASP A 25 51.72 -36.56 -18.54
N GLY A 26 52.48 -37.41 -17.85
CA GLY A 26 52.15 -38.84 -17.68
C GLY A 26 52.66 -39.76 -18.79
N VAL A 27 52.96 -39.27 -20.00
CA VAL A 27 53.39 -40.14 -21.13
C VAL A 27 54.77 -40.75 -20.91
N ARG A 28 55.68 -40.04 -20.23
CA ARG A 28 57.00 -40.56 -19.83
C ARG A 28 56.91 -41.82 -18.96
N HIS A 29 55.85 -41.95 -18.15
CA HIS A 29 55.65 -43.11 -17.28
C HIS A 29 55.16 -44.36 -18.03
N LEU A 30 54.63 -44.22 -19.25
CA LEU A 30 54.29 -45.34 -20.15
C LEU A 30 55.54 -46.09 -20.64
N SER A 31 56.73 -45.46 -20.60
CA SER A 31 58.02 -46.06 -20.97
C SER A 31 58.79 -46.68 -19.78
N SER A 32 58.26 -46.59 -18.54
CA SER A 32 58.94 -47.06 -17.31
C SER A 32 59.26 -48.58 -17.32
N LYS A 33 60.31 -49.08 -16.65
CA LYS A 33 60.65 -50.53 -16.71
C LYS A 33 59.62 -51.47 -16.03
N SER A 34 58.84 -50.97 -15.08
CA SER A 34 57.86 -51.76 -14.31
C SER A 34 56.53 -51.90 -15.04
N ARG A 35 56.07 -53.14 -15.23
CA ARG A 35 54.76 -53.43 -15.86
C ARG A 35 53.59 -52.82 -15.08
N CYS A 36 53.62 -52.86 -13.75
CA CYS A 36 52.54 -52.31 -12.91
C CYS A 36 52.43 -50.78 -13.05
N THR A 37 53.56 -50.08 -13.14
CA THR A 37 53.59 -48.63 -13.35
C THR A 37 53.06 -48.26 -14.73
N ARG A 38 53.40 -49.02 -15.78
CA ARG A 38 52.84 -48.79 -17.13
C ARG A 38 51.32 -48.90 -17.16
N TYR A 39 50.75 -49.97 -16.58
CA TYR A 39 49.30 -50.19 -16.59
C TYR A 39 48.54 -49.14 -15.77
N THR A 40 49.04 -48.77 -14.59
CA THR A 40 48.41 -47.74 -13.75
C THR A 40 48.38 -46.38 -14.44
N TRP A 41 49.49 -45.95 -15.03
CA TRP A 41 49.55 -44.68 -15.78
C TRP A 41 48.71 -44.72 -17.06
N PHE A 42 48.62 -45.85 -17.76
CA PHE A 42 47.75 -46.01 -18.92
C PHE A 42 46.27 -45.83 -18.57
N VAL A 43 45.79 -46.47 -17.49
CA VAL A 43 44.41 -46.32 -17.00
C VAL A 43 44.14 -44.88 -16.55
N LEU A 44 45.08 -44.25 -15.83
CA LEU A 44 44.95 -42.85 -15.41
C LEU A 44 44.87 -41.90 -16.60
N ILE A 45 45.72 -42.07 -17.61
CA ILE A 45 45.69 -41.23 -18.83
C ILE A 45 44.37 -41.39 -19.57
N ILE A 46 43.86 -42.62 -19.74
CA ILE A 46 42.54 -42.85 -20.36
C ILE A 46 41.44 -42.19 -19.54
N LEU A 47 41.46 -42.31 -18.21
CA LEU A 47 40.48 -41.67 -17.34
C LEU A 47 40.50 -40.14 -17.50
N PHE A 48 41.67 -39.50 -17.49
CA PHE A 48 41.80 -38.06 -17.72
C PHE A 48 41.36 -37.63 -19.11
N ILE A 49 41.63 -38.43 -20.15
CA ILE A 49 41.14 -38.18 -21.51
C ILE A 49 39.61 -38.25 -21.55
N CYS A 50 39.00 -39.25 -20.93
CA CYS A 50 37.54 -39.37 -20.83
C CYS A 50 36.90 -38.19 -20.07
N LEU A 51 37.49 -37.78 -18.94
CA LEU A 51 37.04 -36.62 -18.18
C LEU A 51 37.22 -35.32 -18.97
N CYS A 52 38.30 -35.20 -19.75
CA CYS A 52 38.55 -34.05 -20.62
C CYS A 52 37.49 -33.97 -21.72
N PHE A 53 37.20 -35.07 -22.43
CA PHE A 53 36.12 -35.10 -23.43
C PHE A 53 34.75 -34.82 -22.81
N TYR A 54 34.47 -35.34 -21.62
CA TYR A 54 33.24 -35.03 -20.90
C TYR A 54 33.15 -33.53 -20.58
N GLN A 55 34.21 -32.92 -20.05
CA GLN A 55 34.25 -31.50 -19.72
C GLN A 55 34.13 -30.62 -20.96
N ILE A 56 34.82 -30.96 -22.06
CA ILE A 56 34.70 -30.25 -23.34
C ILE A 56 33.27 -30.36 -23.87
N GLY A 57 32.67 -31.56 -23.83
CA GLY A 57 31.29 -31.77 -24.23
C GLY A 57 30.31 -30.96 -23.39
N ALA A 58 30.50 -30.93 -22.07
CA ALA A 58 29.68 -30.14 -21.15
C ALA A 58 29.81 -28.63 -21.39
N GLN A 59 31.02 -28.10 -21.61
CA GLN A 59 31.24 -26.68 -21.89
C GLN A 59 30.73 -26.28 -23.28
N ALA A 60 30.91 -27.13 -24.29
CA ALA A 60 30.35 -26.92 -25.63
C ALA A 60 28.81 -26.90 -25.58
N MET A 61 28.20 -27.83 -24.82
CA MET A 61 26.76 -27.84 -24.59
C MET A 61 26.28 -26.57 -23.87
N MET A 62 26.98 -26.12 -22.82
CA MET A 62 26.67 -24.86 -22.13
C MET A 62 26.75 -23.66 -23.07
N TYR A 63 27.77 -23.60 -23.93
CA TYR A 63 27.90 -22.55 -24.94
C TYR A 63 26.75 -22.59 -25.94
N TRP A 64 26.36 -23.75 -26.45
CA TRP A 64 25.24 -23.88 -27.39
C TRP A 64 23.87 -23.56 -26.77
N LEU A 65 23.66 -23.94 -25.51
CA LEU A 65 22.43 -23.59 -24.78
C LEU A 65 22.33 -22.09 -24.51
N THR A 66 23.46 -21.37 -24.50
CA THR A 66 23.50 -19.90 -24.37
C THR A 66 22.65 -19.45 -23.16
N PRO A 67 22.89 -19.98 -21.93
CA PRO A 67 22.11 -19.57 -20.76
C PRO A 67 22.35 -18.09 -20.49
N VAL A 68 21.27 -17.35 -20.24
CA VAL A 68 21.31 -15.92 -19.96
C VAL A 68 21.19 -15.69 -18.45
N ALA A 69 21.98 -14.76 -17.93
CA ALA A 69 21.89 -14.30 -16.55
C ALA A 69 21.26 -12.89 -16.53
N THR A 70 20.43 -12.63 -15.53
CA THR A 70 19.82 -11.30 -15.31
C THR A 70 20.61 -10.54 -14.26
N ASN A 71 20.96 -9.29 -14.57
CA ASN A 71 21.54 -8.37 -13.60
C ASN A 71 20.47 -7.37 -13.14
N ILE A 72 20.39 -7.12 -11.84
CA ILE A 72 19.41 -6.20 -11.23
C ILE A 72 20.20 -5.07 -10.57
N ILE A 73 20.01 -3.85 -11.06
CA ILE A 73 20.70 -2.64 -10.58
C ILE A 73 19.64 -1.64 -10.12
N ALA A 74 19.82 -1.08 -8.93
CA ALA A 74 19.01 0.04 -8.45
C ALA A 74 19.71 1.36 -8.79
N ALA A 75 19.07 2.17 -9.63
CA ALA A 75 19.56 3.50 -10.00
C ALA A 75 18.74 4.60 -9.32
N TYR A 76 19.40 5.65 -8.82
CA TYR A 76 18.78 6.79 -8.16
C TYR A 76 19.16 8.09 -8.88
N PRO A 77 18.57 8.37 -10.06
CA PRO A 77 18.85 9.61 -10.80
C PRO A 77 18.28 10.84 -10.08
N GLU A 78 18.87 12.01 -10.31
CA GLU A 78 18.44 13.28 -9.69
C GLU A 78 17.04 13.72 -10.15
N SER A 79 16.65 13.38 -11.38
CA SER A 79 15.32 13.61 -11.91
C SER A 79 14.85 12.45 -12.78
N ILE A 80 13.54 12.21 -12.79
CA ILE A 80 12.89 11.13 -13.54
C ILE A 80 11.73 11.73 -14.33
N ALA A 81 11.54 11.27 -15.57
CA ALA A 81 10.34 11.61 -16.33
C ALA A 81 9.11 11.00 -15.66
N PHE A 82 8.15 11.84 -15.29
CA PHE A 82 6.85 11.41 -14.78
C PHE A 82 6.15 10.57 -15.87
N PRO A 83 5.44 9.49 -15.54
CA PRO A 83 4.76 8.66 -16.54
C PRO A 83 3.57 9.36 -17.21
N VAL A 84 3.04 8.72 -18.25
CA VAL A 84 1.70 9.00 -18.75
C VAL A 84 0.69 8.41 -17.77
N VAL A 85 -0.31 9.19 -17.38
CA VAL A 85 -1.41 8.73 -16.53
C VAL A 85 -2.72 8.83 -17.32
N ALA A 86 -3.32 7.69 -17.66
CA ALA A 86 -4.60 7.64 -18.35
C ALA A 86 -5.74 7.23 -17.41
N ILE A 87 -6.83 7.98 -17.45
CA ILE A 87 -8.03 7.78 -16.64
C ILE A 87 -9.13 7.25 -17.56
N CYS A 88 -9.58 6.03 -17.29
CA CYS A 88 -10.64 5.35 -18.03
C CYS A 88 -11.86 5.22 -17.12
N ASN A 89 -13.03 5.69 -17.57
CA ASN A 89 -14.25 5.43 -16.82
C ASN A 89 -14.72 4.00 -17.08
N SER A 90 -15.09 3.25 -16.03
CA SER A 90 -15.67 1.91 -16.19
C SER A 90 -17.01 1.94 -16.97
N ASN A 91 -17.69 3.08 -16.97
CA ASN A 91 -18.80 3.35 -17.87
C ASN A 91 -18.30 3.96 -19.18
N GLN A 92 -18.49 3.28 -20.31
CA GLN A 92 -17.99 3.74 -21.62
C GLN A 92 -18.91 4.76 -22.29
N HIS A 93 -20.20 4.80 -21.91
CA HIS A 93 -21.18 5.65 -22.57
C HIS A 93 -22.08 6.36 -21.56
N ARG A 94 -22.30 7.64 -21.77
CA ARG A 94 -23.21 8.48 -20.99
C ARG A 94 -24.65 8.28 -21.45
N ILE A 95 -25.54 7.98 -20.52
CA ILE A 95 -26.97 7.85 -20.81
C ILE A 95 -27.54 9.13 -21.43
N THR A 96 -27.16 10.32 -20.93
CA THR A 96 -27.65 11.61 -21.44
C THR A 96 -27.30 11.87 -22.90
N TRP A 97 -26.16 11.36 -23.37
CA TRP A 97 -25.76 11.52 -24.76
C TRP A 97 -26.57 10.58 -25.66
N ILE A 98 -26.68 9.32 -25.23
CA ILE A 98 -27.34 8.28 -25.99
C ILE A 98 -28.85 8.53 -26.12
N THR A 99 -29.50 9.00 -25.05
CA THR A 99 -30.93 9.34 -25.06
C THR A 99 -31.17 10.82 -25.38
N GLY A 100 -30.14 11.58 -25.75
CA GLY A 100 -30.26 13.01 -25.99
C GLY A 100 -31.06 13.33 -27.26
N ASP A 101 -31.64 14.53 -27.28
CA ASP A 101 -32.39 15.11 -28.41
C ASP A 101 -31.68 14.96 -29.76
N ASN A 102 -30.35 15.09 -29.77
CA ASN A 102 -29.53 15.01 -30.98
C ASN A 102 -29.64 13.64 -31.67
N ILE A 103 -29.87 12.58 -30.89
CA ILE A 103 -30.09 11.23 -31.40
C ILE A 103 -31.58 11.00 -31.64
N GLN A 104 -32.44 11.40 -30.70
CA GLN A 104 -33.89 11.19 -30.79
C GLN A 104 -34.56 11.85 -32.00
N LYS A 105 -34.07 13.03 -32.42
CA LYS A 105 -34.64 13.77 -33.56
C LYS A 105 -34.21 13.21 -34.93
N ARG A 106 -33.30 12.23 -34.96
CA ARG A 106 -32.84 11.62 -36.22
C ARG A 106 -33.88 10.63 -36.74
N GLN A 107 -34.06 10.59 -38.06
CA GLN A 107 -34.88 9.56 -38.70
C GLN A 107 -34.12 8.23 -38.65
N GLY A 108 -34.58 7.33 -37.78
CA GLY A 108 -34.00 6.00 -37.67
C GLY A 108 -34.25 5.13 -38.90
N LYS A 109 -33.45 4.08 -39.06
CA LYS A 109 -33.64 3.09 -40.12
C LYS A 109 -35.00 2.40 -39.89
N LYS A 110 -35.90 2.43 -40.89
CA LYS A 110 -37.15 1.66 -40.93
C LYS A 110 -36.85 0.16 -41.11
N ALA A 111 -36.07 -0.43 -40.23
CA ALA A 111 -35.95 -1.88 -40.14
C ALA A 111 -36.93 -2.36 -39.08
N ALA A 112 -37.71 -3.41 -39.40
CA ALA A 112 -38.73 -3.98 -38.55
C ALA A 112 -38.28 -4.02 -37.09
N LEU A 113 -39.13 -3.48 -36.23
CA LEU A 113 -38.95 -3.32 -34.79
C LEU A 113 -38.82 -4.71 -34.14
N ASP A 114 -37.65 -5.32 -34.24
CA ASP A 114 -37.30 -6.46 -33.41
C ASP A 114 -37.11 -5.89 -32.00
N SER A 115 -37.96 -6.29 -31.05
CA SER A 115 -38.15 -5.68 -29.73
C SER A 115 -36.89 -5.58 -28.84
N ASN A 116 -35.75 -6.09 -29.32
CA ASN A 116 -34.46 -6.11 -28.63
C ASN A 116 -33.51 -4.99 -29.08
N ASN A 117 -33.81 -4.26 -30.16
CA ASN A 117 -32.92 -3.23 -30.70
C ASN A 117 -33.28 -1.84 -30.17
N PHE A 118 -32.33 -1.24 -29.44
CA PHE A 118 -32.47 0.04 -28.79
C PHE A 118 -32.64 1.19 -29.80
N ILE A 119 -33.61 2.07 -29.55
CA ILE A 119 -34.00 3.18 -30.44
C ILE A 119 -32.82 4.08 -30.82
N ALA A 120 -31.90 4.38 -29.88
CA ALA A 120 -30.75 5.22 -30.20
C ALA A 120 -29.79 4.57 -31.20
N LEU A 121 -29.66 3.24 -31.18
CA LEU A 121 -28.83 2.51 -32.16
C LEU A 121 -29.45 2.60 -33.56
N LEU A 122 -30.78 2.46 -33.63
CA LEU A 122 -31.53 2.59 -34.88
C LEU A 122 -31.54 4.02 -35.43
N GLN A 123 -31.45 5.03 -34.57
CA GLN A 123 -31.44 6.45 -34.94
C GLN A 123 -30.05 6.99 -35.31
N SER A 124 -28.98 6.37 -34.78
CA SER A 124 -27.59 6.79 -35.02
C SER A 124 -26.82 5.88 -35.96
N TRP A 125 -27.49 4.90 -36.58
CA TRP A 125 -26.89 3.82 -37.38
C TRP A 125 -25.88 4.27 -38.45
N ASP A 126 -26.10 5.43 -39.06
CA ASP A 126 -25.32 5.99 -40.16
C ASP A 126 -24.16 6.89 -39.72
N MET A 127 -24.11 7.27 -38.44
CA MET A 127 -23.03 8.11 -37.91
C MET A 127 -21.69 7.38 -37.91
N ASP A 128 -20.59 8.11 -38.07
CA ASP A 128 -19.25 7.57 -37.81
C ASP A 128 -19.16 7.05 -36.38
N ALA A 129 -18.76 5.78 -36.23
CA ALA A 129 -18.64 5.13 -34.94
C ALA A 129 -17.59 5.80 -34.06
N GLY A 130 -16.45 6.22 -34.63
CA GLY A 130 -15.38 6.87 -33.88
C GLY A 130 -15.88 8.14 -33.21
N HIS A 131 -16.45 9.04 -34.00
CA HIS A 131 -17.03 10.29 -33.51
C HIS A 131 -18.24 10.06 -32.57
N PHE A 132 -19.09 9.07 -32.85
CA PHE A 132 -20.22 8.72 -31.98
C PHE A 132 -19.74 8.28 -30.59
N LEU A 133 -18.80 7.33 -30.53
CA LEU A 133 -18.26 6.77 -29.29
C LEU A 133 -17.50 7.83 -28.49
N GLN A 134 -16.75 8.72 -29.16
CA GLN A 134 -16.03 9.82 -28.49
C GLN A 134 -16.99 10.78 -27.79
N ASN A 135 -18.10 11.14 -28.44
CA ASN A 135 -19.09 12.03 -27.85
C ASN A 135 -19.95 11.34 -26.78
N ALA A 136 -20.23 10.05 -26.97
CA ALA A 136 -20.91 9.21 -25.98
C ALA A 136 -20.08 9.00 -24.73
N ALA A 137 -18.76 8.97 -24.84
CA ALA A 137 -17.87 8.82 -23.71
C ALA A 137 -18.00 9.97 -22.69
N HIS A 138 -17.53 9.70 -21.47
CA HIS A 138 -17.45 10.72 -20.44
C HIS A 138 -16.44 11.79 -20.82
N GLN A 139 -16.80 13.06 -20.62
CA GLN A 139 -15.99 14.18 -21.05
C GLN A 139 -14.96 14.55 -19.98
N ARG A 140 -13.70 14.81 -20.38
CA ARG A 140 -12.62 15.24 -19.48
C ARG A 140 -12.99 16.45 -18.62
N SER A 141 -13.73 17.41 -19.16
CA SER A 141 -14.21 18.61 -18.45
C SER A 141 -15.31 18.33 -17.42
N ARG A 142 -15.96 17.16 -17.50
CA ARG A 142 -16.98 16.70 -16.56
C ARG A 142 -16.41 15.80 -15.47
N MET A 143 -15.49 14.93 -15.86
CA MET A 143 -14.81 14.03 -14.93
C MET A 143 -13.79 14.75 -14.06
N ILE A 144 -12.93 15.58 -14.63
CA ILE A 144 -11.78 16.16 -13.90
C ILE A 144 -12.24 17.45 -13.22
N VAL A 145 -12.44 17.38 -11.91
CA VAL A 145 -12.89 18.52 -11.09
C VAL A 145 -11.69 19.35 -10.64
N ARG A 146 -10.64 18.71 -10.13
CA ARG A 146 -9.39 19.36 -9.73
C ARG A 146 -8.19 18.55 -10.20
N CYS A 147 -7.13 19.25 -10.60
CA CYS A 147 -5.90 18.66 -11.09
C CYS A 147 -4.71 19.48 -10.61
N GLU A 148 -3.74 18.83 -9.96
CA GLU A 148 -2.45 19.41 -9.57
C GLU A 148 -1.32 18.53 -10.10
N LEU A 149 -0.40 19.12 -10.85
CA LEU A 149 0.78 18.45 -11.39
C LEU A 149 1.84 18.23 -10.29
N PRO A 150 2.85 17.37 -10.55
CA PRO A 150 3.97 17.09 -9.65
C PRO A 150 4.84 18.27 -9.15
N ASN A 151 4.52 19.52 -9.47
CA ASN A 151 5.19 20.72 -8.94
C ASN A 151 4.21 21.64 -8.17
N GLY A 152 3.01 21.16 -7.87
CA GLY A 152 1.92 21.93 -7.26
C GLY A 152 1.18 22.89 -8.21
N SER A 153 1.61 23.01 -9.47
CA SER A 153 0.93 23.82 -10.48
C SER A 153 -0.43 23.21 -10.83
N ARG A 154 -1.46 24.05 -10.93
CA ARG A 154 -2.81 23.61 -11.36
C ARG A 154 -2.78 23.21 -12.83
N CYS A 155 -3.37 22.06 -13.16
CA CYS A 155 -3.60 21.62 -14.54
C CYS A 155 -5.06 21.82 -14.95
N ASN A 156 -5.27 21.94 -16.26
CA ASN A 156 -6.59 22.08 -16.85
C ASN A 156 -7.09 20.74 -17.39
N ALA A 157 -8.41 20.59 -17.47
CA ALA A 157 -9.02 19.44 -18.14
C ALA A 157 -8.60 19.34 -19.62
N ARG A 158 -8.09 20.41 -20.25
CA ARG A 158 -7.60 20.42 -21.64
C ARG A 158 -6.27 19.69 -21.82
N ASP A 159 -5.49 19.55 -20.75
CA ASP A 159 -4.17 18.91 -20.77
C ASP A 159 -4.27 17.38 -20.97
N PHE A 160 -5.47 16.83 -20.74
CA PHE A 160 -5.79 15.43 -20.93
C PHE A 160 -6.22 15.13 -22.36
N ARG A 161 -5.43 14.41 -23.14
CA ARG A 161 -5.77 14.05 -24.53
C ARG A 161 -6.50 12.69 -24.59
N PRO A 162 -7.31 12.44 -25.63
CA PRO A 162 -8.00 11.16 -25.78
C PRO A 162 -6.99 10.05 -26.13
N VAL A 163 -7.12 8.90 -25.49
CA VAL A 163 -6.35 7.68 -25.77
C VAL A 163 -7.34 6.55 -25.95
N TRP A 164 -7.36 5.94 -27.14
CA TRP A 164 -8.24 4.82 -27.46
C TRP A 164 -7.57 3.50 -27.10
N THR A 165 -8.29 2.68 -26.33
CA THR A 165 -7.91 1.31 -26.00
C THR A 165 -8.91 0.35 -26.64
N LEU A 166 -8.57 -0.95 -26.77
CA LEU A 166 -9.51 -1.97 -27.26
C LEU A 166 -10.77 -2.10 -26.41
N THR A 167 -10.73 -1.57 -25.18
CA THR A 167 -11.80 -1.61 -24.20
C THR A 167 -12.60 -0.31 -24.12
N GLY A 168 -12.18 0.74 -24.83
CA GLY A 168 -12.87 2.03 -24.92
C GLY A 168 -11.96 3.26 -24.75
N LEU A 169 -12.58 4.43 -24.56
CA LEU A 169 -11.87 5.72 -24.53
C LEU A 169 -11.39 6.07 -23.12
N CYS A 170 -10.15 6.53 -23.04
CA CYS A 170 -9.53 7.06 -21.83
C CYS A 170 -9.00 8.48 -22.06
N TRP A 171 -8.75 9.21 -20.98
CA TRP A 171 -8.17 10.56 -21.00
C TRP A 171 -6.81 10.54 -20.31
N ALA A 172 -5.75 10.87 -21.03
CA ALA A 172 -4.39 10.77 -20.49
C ALA A 172 -3.65 12.12 -20.48
N ILE A 173 -2.86 12.33 -19.44
CA ILE A 173 -2.01 13.51 -19.27
C ILE A 173 -0.53 13.12 -19.45
N ASN A 174 0.30 14.08 -19.85
CA ASN A 174 1.75 13.91 -20.02
C ASN A 174 2.15 12.92 -21.13
N ILE A 175 1.37 12.90 -22.23
CA ILE A 175 1.58 12.01 -23.39
C ILE A 175 2.75 12.48 -24.28
N ASP A 176 3.06 13.78 -24.28
CA ASP A 176 4.08 14.34 -25.18
C ASP A 176 5.48 13.81 -24.82
N SER A 177 6.07 13.03 -25.73
CA SER A 177 7.41 12.46 -25.57
C SER A 177 8.53 13.48 -25.76
N ALA A 178 8.26 14.61 -26.43
CA ALA A 178 9.26 15.64 -26.66
C ALA A 178 9.52 16.48 -25.40
N ASN A 179 8.48 16.71 -24.58
CA ASN A 179 8.55 17.52 -23.37
C ASN A 179 7.80 16.84 -22.20
N PRO A 180 8.34 15.73 -21.65
CA PRO A 180 7.74 15.08 -20.49
C PRO A 180 7.94 15.92 -19.22
N ILE A 181 6.99 15.85 -18.30
CA ILE A 181 7.12 16.44 -16.97
C ILE A 181 8.19 15.66 -16.18
N HIS A 182 9.12 16.35 -15.53
CA HIS A 182 10.15 15.74 -14.69
C HIS A 182 9.86 15.93 -13.20
N VAL A 183 10.25 14.93 -12.39
CA VAL A 183 10.14 14.93 -10.92
C VAL A 183 11.48 14.63 -10.27
N ASN A 184 11.81 15.33 -9.19
CA ASN A 184 13.12 15.27 -8.54
C ASN A 184 13.16 14.35 -7.31
N GLY A 185 12.07 13.63 -7.02
CA GLY A 185 12.02 12.72 -5.88
C GLY A 185 10.61 12.20 -5.59
N ALA A 186 10.52 11.27 -4.65
CA ALA A 186 9.26 10.71 -4.19
C ALA A 186 8.60 11.59 -3.10
N GLY A 187 7.27 11.57 -3.03
CA GLY A 187 6.51 12.23 -1.97
C GLY A 187 5.21 12.87 -2.48
N PRO A 188 4.29 13.24 -1.57
CA PRO A 188 2.99 13.79 -1.94
C PRO A 188 3.07 15.16 -2.62
N GLY A 189 4.18 15.90 -2.47
CA GLY A 189 4.43 17.15 -3.18
C GLY A 189 4.78 16.96 -4.66
N ASN A 190 5.34 15.79 -5.01
CA ASN A 190 5.73 15.43 -6.37
C ASN A 190 4.73 14.46 -7.03
N ALA A 191 3.49 14.42 -6.52
CA ALA A 191 2.44 13.52 -6.98
C ALA A 191 1.43 14.27 -7.86
N LEU A 192 0.88 13.58 -8.85
CA LEU A 192 -0.31 14.02 -9.57
C LEU A 192 -1.52 13.86 -8.65
N ARG A 193 -2.21 14.97 -8.32
CA ARG A 193 -3.41 14.93 -7.49
C ARG A 193 -4.63 15.24 -8.31
N LEU A 194 -5.61 14.33 -8.26
CA LEU A 194 -6.82 14.41 -9.05
C LEU A 194 -8.04 14.30 -8.15
N LEU A 195 -8.99 15.20 -8.32
CA LEU A 195 -10.36 15.02 -7.85
C LEU A 195 -11.23 14.73 -9.06
N VAL A 196 -11.83 13.53 -9.09
CA VAL A 196 -12.56 13.04 -10.26
C VAL A 196 -14.01 12.75 -9.92
N ASN A 197 -14.93 13.30 -10.70
CA ASN A 197 -16.33 12.93 -10.72
C ASN A 197 -16.53 11.74 -11.66
N ILE A 198 -16.92 10.60 -11.11
CA ILE A 198 -17.12 9.35 -11.85
C ILE A 198 -18.44 9.37 -12.65
N GLU A 199 -19.33 10.30 -12.33
CA GLU A 199 -20.64 10.48 -12.97
C GLU A 199 -21.49 9.20 -12.89
N ARG A 200 -21.65 8.65 -11.68
CA ARG A 200 -22.48 7.45 -11.44
C ARG A 200 -23.89 7.59 -12.03
N TYR A 201 -24.46 8.80 -12.03
CA TYR A 201 -25.78 9.14 -12.59
C TYR A 201 -25.86 9.08 -14.13
N GLU A 202 -24.73 9.02 -14.85
CA GLU A 202 -24.70 8.85 -16.31
C GLU A 202 -24.58 7.38 -16.72
N ARG A 203 -24.53 6.48 -15.74
CA ARG A 203 -24.33 5.05 -15.96
C ARG A 203 -25.56 4.44 -16.62
N ILE A 204 -25.30 3.66 -17.66
CA ILE A 204 -26.33 2.88 -18.34
C ILE A 204 -26.46 1.55 -17.61
N GLU A 205 -27.42 1.50 -16.69
CA GLU A 205 -27.85 0.27 -16.01
C GLU A 205 -28.95 -0.47 -16.80
N SER A 206 -29.43 0.15 -17.88
CA SER A 206 -30.46 -0.35 -18.80
C SER A 206 -30.15 -1.74 -19.37
N CYS A 207 -31.22 -2.49 -19.68
CA CYS A 207 -31.22 -3.87 -20.17
C CYS A 207 -30.64 -4.08 -21.59
N THR A 208 -30.05 -3.07 -22.22
CA THR A 208 -29.49 -3.19 -23.57
C THR A 208 -28.09 -3.84 -23.52
N PRO A 209 -27.93 -5.11 -23.93
CA PRO A 209 -26.69 -5.86 -23.67
C PRO A 209 -25.45 -5.24 -24.35
N LYS A 210 -25.64 -4.52 -25.45
CA LYS A 210 -24.55 -3.89 -26.22
C LYS A 210 -24.00 -2.60 -25.59
N LEU A 211 -24.85 -1.84 -24.88
CA LEU A 211 -24.52 -0.53 -24.29
C LEU A 211 -24.40 -0.57 -22.75
N ARG A 212 -24.90 -1.62 -22.12
CA ARG A 212 -24.87 -1.79 -20.65
C ARG A 212 -23.43 -1.85 -20.16
N SER A 213 -23.13 -1.08 -19.11
CA SER A 213 -21.82 -1.18 -18.46
C SER A 213 -21.70 -2.51 -17.71
N ARG A 214 -20.68 -3.31 -18.06
CA ARG A 214 -20.40 -4.62 -17.44
C ARG A 214 -19.58 -4.53 -16.15
N PHE A 215 -18.90 -3.42 -15.93
CA PHE A 215 -18.00 -3.22 -14.79
C PHE A 215 -18.66 -2.41 -13.67
N LEU A 216 -18.24 -2.62 -12.43
CA LEU A 216 -18.71 -1.84 -11.28
C LEU A 216 -18.38 -0.34 -11.44
N PRO A 217 -19.18 0.57 -10.82
CA PRO A 217 -18.91 2.01 -10.88
C PRO A 217 -17.53 2.36 -10.30
N GLY A 218 -16.70 3.00 -11.11
CA GLY A 218 -15.32 3.30 -10.75
C GLY A 218 -14.51 3.82 -11.94
N LEU A 219 -13.22 4.01 -11.71
CA LEU A 219 -12.23 4.38 -12.73
C LEU A 219 -11.15 3.32 -12.81
N LYS A 220 -10.56 3.17 -13.99
CA LYS A 220 -9.30 2.45 -14.17
C LYS A 220 -8.21 3.44 -14.54
N VAL A 221 -7.11 3.40 -13.81
CA VAL A 221 -5.95 4.26 -14.03
C VAL A 221 -4.81 3.43 -14.63
N LEU A 222 -4.34 3.85 -15.80
CA LEU A 222 -3.19 3.27 -16.47
C LEU A 222 -1.97 4.17 -16.29
N ILE A 223 -0.83 3.55 -16.03
CA ILE A 223 0.46 4.21 -15.88
C ILE A 223 1.42 3.54 -16.87
N TYR A 224 1.92 4.30 -17.85
CA TYR A 224 2.77 3.78 -18.90
C TYR A 224 3.74 4.86 -19.42
N ASN A 225 4.71 4.46 -20.24
CA ASN A 225 5.72 5.35 -20.80
C ASN A 225 5.14 6.17 -21.98
N GLN A 226 5.62 7.39 -22.21
CA GLN A 226 5.18 8.28 -23.29
C GLN A 226 5.22 7.65 -24.68
N THR A 227 6.17 6.75 -24.88
CA THR A 227 6.45 6.06 -26.14
C THR A 227 5.64 4.77 -26.33
N ASP A 228 4.86 4.35 -25.33
CA ASP A 228 4.14 3.08 -25.36
C ASP A 228 2.65 3.30 -25.62
N VAL A 229 1.99 2.33 -26.27
CA VAL A 229 0.54 2.38 -26.54
C VAL A 229 -0.18 1.28 -25.75
N PRO A 230 -1.07 1.63 -24.80
CA PRO A 230 -1.73 0.65 -23.96
C PRO A 230 -2.82 -0.12 -24.75
N PRO A 231 -2.73 -1.47 -24.88
CA PRO A 231 -3.70 -2.25 -25.66
C PRO A 231 -5.09 -2.27 -25.02
N HIS A 232 -5.16 -2.39 -23.69
CA HIS A 232 -6.42 -2.39 -22.94
C HIS A 232 -6.23 -1.78 -21.56
N TYR A 233 -7.29 -1.19 -21.00
CA TYR A 233 -7.21 -0.62 -19.66
C TYR A 233 -7.31 -1.65 -18.53
N LEU A 234 -7.46 -2.94 -18.84
CA LEU A 234 -7.81 -3.95 -17.85
C LEU A 234 -6.72 -4.18 -16.79
N GLU A 235 -5.46 -4.00 -17.17
CA GLU A 235 -4.28 -4.08 -16.30
C GLU A 235 -4.10 -2.84 -15.41
N GLY A 236 -4.92 -1.81 -15.62
CA GLY A 236 -4.89 -0.59 -14.81
C GLY A 236 -5.39 -0.80 -13.38
N VAL A 237 -4.99 0.12 -12.51
CA VAL A 237 -5.42 0.19 -11.11
C VAL A 237 -6.89 0.56 -11.03
N ASN A 238 -7.70 -0.23 -10.32
CA ASN A 238 -9.12 0.02 -10.17
C ASN A 238 -9.40 0.94 -8.96
N ILE A 239 -10.16 2.01 -9.19
CA ILE A 239 -10.52 3.01 -8.20
C ILE A 239 -12.05 3.02 -8.04
N PRO A 240 -12.61 2.50 -6.93
CA PRO A 240 -14.02 2.60 -6.62
C PRO A 240 -14.38 4.05 -6.29
N ALA A 241 -15.63 4.40 -6.58
CA ALA A 241 -16.15 5.72 -6.21
C ALA A 241 -16.36 5.83 -4.69
N GLY A 242 -16.11 7.01 -4.11
CA GLY A 242 -16.29 7.28 -2.66
C GLY A 242 -15.05 7.04 -1.80
N PHE A 243 -13.89 6.81 -2.42
CA PHE A 243 -12.62 6.58 -1.74
C PHE A 243 -11.56 7.58 -2.20
N THR A 244 -10.64 7.92 -1.30
CA THR A 244 -9.36 8.55 -1.64
C THR A 244 -8.31 7.45 -1.77
N MET A 245 -7.56 7.45 -2.87
CA MET A 245 -6.51 6.46 -3.11
C MET A 245 -5.17 7.13 -3.36
N ASP A 246 -4.15 6.67 -2.64
CA ASP A 246 -2.76 7.00 -2.90
C ASP A 246 -2.13 5.85 -3.69
N ILE A 247 -1.64 6.14 -4.90
CA ILE A 247 -1.06 5.15 -5.82
C ILE A 247 0.44 5.37 -5.92
N PRO A 248 1.25 4.82 -4.99
CA PRO A 248 2.69 4.76 -5.18
C PRO A 248 2.99 3.78 -6.32
N PHE A 249 4.05 4.05 -7.09
CA PHE A 249 4.50 3.17 -8.16
C PHE A 249 6.01 3.13 -8.26
N TRP A 250 6.53 2.02 -8.79
CA TRP A 250 7.96 1.80 -9.01
C TRP A 250 8.20 1.71 -10.51
N MET A 251 9.20 2.44 -11.00
CA MET A 251 9.65 2.36 -12.38
C MET A 251 10.71 1.24 -12.50
N ARG A 252 10.54 0.35 -13.47
CA ARG A 252 11.51 -0.69 -13.79
C ARG A 252 11.85 -0.64 -15.27
N HIS A 253 13.08 -0.24 -15.56
CA HIS A 253 13.66 -0.34 -16.90
C HIS A 253 14.13 -1.79 -17.14
N ARG A 254 13.74 -2.37 -18.27
CA ARG A 254 14.08 -3.73 -18.68
C ARG A 254 14.82 -3.68 -19.99
N GLN A 255 15.99 -4.29 -20.02
CA GLN A 255 16.77 -4.49 -21.23
C GLN A 255 17.01 -5.98 -21.44
N LYS A 256 16.49 -6.51 -22.55
CA LYS A 256 16.65 -7.90 -22.98
C LYS A 256 17.71 -8.01 -24.06
N LEU A 257 18.29 -9.20 -24.19
CA LEU A 257 19.25 -9.50 -25.26
C LEU A 257 18.52 -9.75 -26.59
N PRO A 258 18.97 -9.13 -27.70
CA PRO A 258 18.36 -9.29 -29.02
C PRO A 258 18.48 -10.73 -29.56
N GLY A 259 17.50 -11.13 -30.38
CA GLY A 259 17.64 -12.31 -31.25
C GLY A 259 17.03 -13.61 -30.75
N ARG A 260 16.54 -13.67 -29.50
CA ARG A 260 15.71 -14.80 -29.00
C ARG A 260 14.24 -14.41 -28.88
N ASP A 261 13.93 -13.49 -27.98
CA ASP A 261 12.55 -13.11 -27.63
C ASP A 261 12.23 -11.64 -27.89
N CYS A 262 13.19 -10.87 -28.42
CA CYS A 262 13.01 -9.45 -28.67
C CYS A 262 13.83 -8.94 -29.85
N ILE A 263 13.38 -7.83 -30.44
CA ILE A 263 14.04 -7.13 -31.53
C ILE A 263 14.53 -5.76 -31.04
N VAL A 264 15.73 -5.37 -31.47
CA VAL A 264 16.26 -4.01 -31.27
C VAL A 264 16.02 -3.23 -32.54
N THR A 265 15.28 -2.14 -32.43
CA THR A 265 15.27 -1.11 -33.46
C THR A 265 16.58 -0.35 -33.41
N LYS A 266 17.45 -0.65 -34.37
CA LYS A 266 18.39 0.37 -34.81
C LYS A 266 17.54 1.37 -35.57
N ILE A 267 17.27 2.53 -34.97
CA ILE A 267 16.94 3.73 -35.75
C ILE A 267 18.07 3.81 -36.78
N SER A 268 17.78 3.46 -38.02
CA SER A 268 18.78 3.53 -39.07
C SER A 268 19.17 4.99 -39.20
N ASP A 269 20.44 5.31 -38.97
CA ASP A 269 21.04 6.62 -39.25
C ASP A 269 20.88 7.05 -40.74
N ASN A 270 20.25 6.21 -41.58
CA ASN A 270 19.85 6.51 -42.96
C ASN A 270 18.48 7.20 -43.10
N GLU A 271 17.73 7.47 -42.01
CA GLU A 271 16.51 8.31 -42.06
C GLU A 271 16.77 9.80 -41.75
N LYS A 272 18.03 10.25 -41.80
CA LYS A 272 18.31 11.68 -41.94
C LYS A 272 18.30 12.04 -43.43
N LYS A 273 17.23 12.74 -43.84
CA LYS A 273 16.96 13.38 -45.15
C LYS A 273 16.10 12.57 -46.13
N ASN A 274 14.82 12.43 -45.81
CA ASN A 274 13.80 12.73 -46.81
C ASN A 274 13.16 14.05 -46.39
N GLU A 275 13.36 15.09 -47.20
CA GLU A 275 12.87 16.47 -47.00
C GLU A 275 11.34 16.62 -47.15
N ASN A 276 10.60 15.52 -47.22
CA ASN A 276 9.14 15.54 -47.12
C ASN A 276 8.76 14.77 -45.85
N GLY A 277 8.26 15.50 -44.86
CA GLY A 277 8.06 15.08 -43.47
C GLY A 277 7.02 13.99 -43.24
N SER A 278 7.22 12.80 -43.80
CA SER A 278 6.52 11.58 -43.42
C SER A 278 7.56 10.64 -42.81
N GLN A 279 7.78 10.76 -41.50
CA GLN A 279 8.57 9.77 -40.77
C GLN A 279 7.77 8.47 -40.79
N ASN A 280 8.32 7.45 -41.44
CA ASN A 280 7.79 6.10 -41.45
C ASN A 280 8.03 5.44 -40.07
N LYS A 281 7.35 5.94 -39.03
CA LYS A 281 7.39 5.45 -37.65
C LYS A 281 6.43 4.27 -37.48
N ASN A 282 6.72 3.16 -38.15
CA ASN A 282 6.16 1.87 -37.76
C ASN A 282 6.83 1.41 -36.45
N SER A 283 6.45 2.02 -35.31
CA SER A 283 6.92 1.61 -34.00
C SER A 283 6.47 0.18 -33.72
N GLU A 284 7.37 -0.73 -33.35
CA GLU A 284 6.99 -2.11 -32.94
C GLU A 284 5.96 -2.08 -31.80
N ARG A 285 5.94 -1.01 -31.01
CA ARG A 285 5.07 -0.80 -29.87
C ARG A 285 3.59 -0.65 -30.26
N ASP A 286 3.32 -0.26 -31.51
CA ASP A 286 1.97 -0.09 -32.03
C ASP A 286 1.49 -1.29 -32.85
N CYS A 287 2.37 -2.29 -33.06
CA CYS A 287 2.09 -3.46 -33.90
C CYS A 287 0.81 -4.18 -33.48
N LEU A 288 0.62 -4.37 -32.17
CA LEU A 288 -0.55 -5.06 -31.63
C LEU A 288 -1.84 -4.31 -31.98
N MET A 289 -1.90 -3.00 -31.71
CA MET A 289 -3.07 -2.19 -32.04
C MET A 289 -3.35 -2.18 -33.55
N ARG A 290 -2.32 -1.97 -34.38
CA ARG A 290 -2.44 -2.02 -35.84
C ARG A 290 -2.95 -3.38 -36.33
N SER A 291 -2.51 -4.47 -35.71
CA SER A 291 -2.95 -5.84 -36.04
C SER A 291 -4.43 -6.07 -35.70
N TYR A 292 -4.90 -5.57 -34.55
CA TYR A 292 -6.33 -5.61 -34.21
C TYR A 292 -7.17 -4.78 -35.17
N LEU A 293 -6.73 -3.58 -35.54
CA LEU A 293 -7.43 -2.73 -36.53
C LEU A 293 -7.50 -3.39 -37.91
N LYS A 294 -6.43 -4.07 -38.34
CA LYS A 294 -6.43 -4.84 -39.59
C LYS A 294 -7.41 -6.01 -39.55
N GLU A 295 -7.57 -6.65 -38.40
CA GLU A 295 -8.55 -7.73 -38.25
C GLU A 295 -10.00 -7.21 -38.30
N ILE A 296 -10.23 -5.99 -37.81
CA ILE A 296 -11.52 -5.28 -37.98
C ILE A 296 -11.77 -5.00 -39.46
N GLU A 297 -10.80 -4.46 -40.18
CA GLU A 297 -10.90 -4.20 -41.63
C GLU A 297 -11.20 -5.50 -42.40
N ARG A 298 -10.56 -6.61 -42.02
CA ARG A 298 -10.72 -7.92 -42.66
C ARG A 298 -12.09 -8.58 -42.40
N ARG A 299 -12.65 -8.45 -41.19
CA ARG A 299 -13.92 -9.11 -40.81
C ARG A 299 -15.15 -8.24 -41.03
N CYS A 300 -15.01 -6.94 -40.82
CA CYS A 300 -16.14 -6.00 -40.81
C CYS A 300 -16.20 -5.11 -42.05
N ASN A 301 -15.22 -5.19 -42.98
CA ASN A 301 -15.14 -4.40 -44.21
C ASN A 301 -15.25 -2.88 -43.98
N CYS A 302 -14.79 -2.40 -42.82
CA CYS A 302 -14.77 -0.99 -42.44
C CYS A 302 -13.54 -0.71 -41.58
N SER A 303 -13.08 0.54 -41.53
CA SER A 303 -11.89 0.93 -40.76
C SER A 303 -12.25 1.80 -39.55
N MET A 304 -11.57 1.52 -38.42
CA MET A 304 -11.60 2.36 -37.21
C MET A 304 -10.27 3.12 -37.01
N ARG A 305 -9.35 3.10 -37.99
CA ARG A 305 -7.97 3.58 -37.81
C ARG A 305 -7.87 5.05 -37.41
N GLU A 306 -8.69 5.89 -38.02
CA GLU A 306 -8.71 7.34 -37.80
C GLU A 306 -9.12 7.71 -36.36
N ALA A 307 -9.87 6.84 -35.68
CA ALA A 307 -10.18 7.05 -34.26
C ALA A 307 -8.95 6.78 -33.38
N TYR A 308 -8.17 5.74 -33.68
CA TYR A 308 -7.06 5.28 -32.82
C TYR A 308 -5.73 5.98 -33.11
N PHE A 309 -5.45 6.28 -34.38
CA PHE A 309 -4.23 6.95 -34.82
C PHE A 309 -4.60 8.29 -35.45
N GLN A 310 -4.10 9.38 -34.87
CA GLN A 310 -4.31 10.75 -35.37
C GLN A 310 -3.43 11.08 -36.56
N GLU A 311 -2.38 10.29 -36.79
CA GLU A 311 -1.47 10.47 -37.93
C GLU A 311 -2.10 9.88 -39.20
N ILE A 312 -2.13 10.71 -40.23
CA ILE A 312 -2.58 10.36 -41.57
C ILE A 312 -1.53 9.40 -42.13
N ASP A 313 -1.74 8.10 -41.97
CA ASP A 313 -1.01 7.12 -42.79
C ASP A 313 -1.30 7.51 -44.25
N ASP A 314 -0.27 7.82 -45.06
CA ASP A 314 -0.33 8.02 -46.52
C ASP A 314 -0.81 6.76 -47.29
N LEU A 315 -1.34 5.75 -46.56
CA LEU A 315 -1.90 4.55 -47.10
C LEU A 315 -3.25 4.85 -47.76
N PRO A 316 -3.50 4.35 -48.99
CA PRO A 316 -4.79 4.53 -49.65
C PRO A 316 -5.91 3.98 -48.76
N LYS A 317 -6.92 4.81 -48.48
CA LYS A 317 -8.10 4.42 -47.70
C LYS A 317 -8.87 3.33 -48.45
N GLN A 318 -8.53 2.06 -48.20
CA GLN A 318 -9.17 0.90 -48.83
C GLN A 318 -10.60 0.68 -48.34
N PHE A 319 -10.89 1.09 -47.10
CA PHE A 319 -12.18 0.92 -46.44
C PHE A 319 -12.72 2.26 -45.94
N SER A 320 -14.04 2.44 -45.98
CA SER A 320 -14.71 3.57 -45.34
C SER A 320 -14.66 3.46 -43.81
N GLN A 321 -14.85 4.58 -43.11
CA GLN A 321 -15.01 4.58 -41.66
C GLN A 321 -16.21 3.69 -41.25
N CYS A 322 -16.05 2.94 -40.16
CA CYS A 322 -17.15 2.13 -39.63
C CYS A 322 -18.27 3.03 -39.11
N ASN A 323 -19.51 2.72 -39.49
CA ASN A 323 -20.67 3.39 -38.89
C ASN A 323 -21.09 2.73 -37.56
N VAL A 324 -21.97 3.38 -36.82
CA VAL A 324 -22.46 2.90 -35.52
C VAL A 324 -23.07 1.49 -35.62
N LEU A 325 -23.82 1.20 -36.68
CA LEU A 325 -24.42 -0.13 -36.86
C LEU A 325 -23.35 -1.22 -36.99
N GLN A 326 -22.38 -1.02 -37.89
CA GLN A 326 -21.25 -1.92 -38.10
C GLN A 326 -20.43 -2.09 -36.82
N TYR A 327 -20.28 -1.04 -36.02
CA TYR A 327 -19.58 -1.12 -34.75
C TYR A 327 -20.26 -2.10 -33.78
N PHE A 328 -21.55 -1.91 -33.53
CA PHE A 328 -22.29 -2.72 -32.55
C PHE A 328 -22.68 -4.11 -33.07
N GLU A 329 -22.71 -4.34 -34.38
CA GLU A 329 -22.97 -5.67 -34.97
C GLU A 329 -21.71 -6.50 -35.19
N CYS A 330 -20.61 -5.89 -35.63
CA CYS A 330 -19.37 -6.60 -35.97
C CYS A 330 -18.20 -6.19 -35.08
N VAL A 331 -17.80 -4.91 -35.08
CA VAL A 331 -16.53 -4.46 -34.49
C VAL A 331 -16.43 -4.79 -32.99
N GLN A 332 -17.49 -4.57 -32.23
CA GLN A 332 -17.52 -4.86 -30.80
C GLN A 332 -17.23 -6.34 -30.51
N SER A 333 -17.77 -7.25 -31.32
CA SER A 333 -17.51 -8.69 -31.16
C SER A 333 -16.05 -9.05 -31.47
N VAL A 334 -15.44 -8.38 -32.46
CA VAL A 334 -14.02 -8.56 -32.81
C VAL A 334 -13.12 -8.02 -31.71
N LEU A 335 -13.46 -6.87 -31.11
CA LEU A 335 -12.75 -6.30 -29.96
C LEU A 335 -12.89 -7.19 -28.70
N GLU A 336 -14.07 -7.76 -28.45
CA GLU A 336 -14.27 -8.70 -27.35
C GLU A 336 -13.48 -10.00 -27.55
N TRP A 337 -13.43 -10.53 -28.78
CA TRP A 337 -12.60 -11.67 -29.15
C TRP A 337 -11.11 -11.37 -28.97
N ALA A 338 -10.67 -10.21 -29.44
CA ALA A 338 -9.30 -9.71 -29.31
C ALA A 338 -8.85 -9.64 -27.85
N ARG A 339 -9.73 -9.08 -26.99
CA ARG A 339 -9.52 -8.95 -25.56
C ARG A 339 -9.41 -10.31 -24.85
N ASN A 340 -10.26 -11.27 -25.20
CA ASN A 340 -10.31 -12.57 -24.50
C ASN A 340 -9.14 -13.49 -24.89
N MET A 341 -8.68 -13.43 -26.13
CA MET A 341 -7.60 -14.29 -26.63
C MET A 341 -6.20 -13.74 -26.31
N GLY A 342 -6.09 -12.45 -25.99
CA GLY A 342 -4.83 -11.80 -25.61
C GLY A 342 -3.75 -11.80 -26.70
N PHE A 343 -2.49 -11.73 -26.27
CA PHE A 343 -1.30 -11.65 -27.15
C PHE A 343 -1.06 -12.90 -28.02
N ASN A 344 -1.78 -13.99 -27.79
CA ASN A 344 -1.55 -15.27 -28.49
C ASN A 344 -1.87 -15.22 -29.99
N ASN A 345 -2.75 -14.32 -30.42
CA ASN A 345 -3.20 -14.23 -31.82
C ASN A 345 -2.15 -13.59 -32.73
N PHE A 346 -1.23 -12.78 -32.20
CA PHE A 346 -0.29 -11.99 -32.99
C PHE A 346 1.15 -12.27 -32.59
N LYS A 347 1.57 -13.54 -32.68
CA LYS A 347 2.96 -13.97 -32.51
C LYS A 347 3.94 -13.30 -33.48
N HIS A 348 3.43 -12.71 -34.56
CA HIS A 348 4.24 -11.97 -35.52
C HIS A 348 4.65 -10.57 -35.03
N CYS A 349 3.98 -10.03 -34.00
CA CYS A 349 4.38 -8.75 -33.43
C CYS A 349 5.61 -8.95 -32.53
N PRO A 350 6.75 -8.33 -32.87
CA PRO A 350 7.96 -8.47 -32.08
C PRO A 350 7.83 -7.73 -30.75
N ILE A 351 8.44 -8.29 -29.71
CA ILE A 351 8.54 -7.63 -28.40
C ILE A 351 9.79 -6.73 -28.42
N PRO A 352 9.69 -5.46 -27.98
CA PRO A 352 10.87 -4.60 -27.92
C PRO A 352 11.85 -5.11 -26.86
N CYS A 353 13.16 -5.02 -27.14
CA CYS A 353 14.18 -5.41 -26.16
C CYS A 353 14.28 -4.44 -24.98
N GLU A 354 13.93 -3.18 -25.19
CA GLU A 354 13.87 -2.16 -24.15
C GLU A 354 12.41 -1.87 -23.79
N SER A 355 12.06 -1.99 -22.51
CA SER A 355 10.74 -1.64 -22.00
C SER A 355 10.82 -0.97 -20.63
N VAL A 356 9.86 -0.11 -20.33
CA VAL A 356 9.73 0.55 -19.02
C VAL A 356 8.40 0.15 -18.41
N ASP A 357 8.46 -0.60 -17.31
CA ASP A 357 7.27 -1.06 -16.60
C ASP A 357 7.03 -0.17 -15.37
N TYR A 358 5.77 0.12 -15.09
CA TYR A 358 5.34 0.79 -13.86
C TYR A 358 4.54 -0.18 -12.99
N THR A 359 5.09 -0.53 -11.83
CA THR A 359 4.41 -1.40 -10.87
C THR A 359 3.77 -0.56 -9.78
N ALA A 360 2.43 -0.51 -9.76
CA ALA A 360 1.66 0.32 -8.85
C ALA A 360 1.09 -0.49 -7.68
N TRP A 361 0.96 0.16 -6.51
CA TRP A 361 0.37 -0.39 -5.30
C TRP A 361 -0.86 0.44 -4.93
N GLN A 362 -1.80 -0.14 -4.18
CA GLN A 362 -3.06 0.53 -3.82
C GLN A 362 -3.12 0.75 -2.30
N ASP A 363 -3.19 2.01 -1.88
CA ASP A 363 -3.54 2.39 -0.51
C ASP A 363 -4.84 3.21 -0.53
N MET A 364 -5.85 2.77 0.21
CA MET A 364 -7.22 3.25 0.12
C MET A 364 -7.71 3.75 1.47
N ASN A 365 -8.29 4.95 1.48
CA ASN A 365 -9.02 5.49 2.61
C ASN A 365 -10.43 5.89 2.16
N GLU A 366 -11.43 5.70 3.02
CA GLU A 366 -12.77 6.23 2.79
C GLU A 366 -12.72 7.74 2.63
N LEU A 367 -13.42 8.26 1.63
CA LEU A 367 -13.62 9.70 1.50
C LEU A 367 -14.65 10.12 2.57
N PRO A 368 -14.30 10.99 3.54
CA PRO A 368 -15.23 11.39 4.58
C PRO A 368 -16.60 11.84 4.02
N SER A 369 -17.68 11.28 4.56
CA SER A 369 -19.07 11.58 4.17
C SER A 369 -19.43 13.07 4.31
N ASN A 370 -18.65 13.83 5.08
CA ASN A 370 -18.81 15.27 5.28
C ASN A 370 -18.33 16.11 4.07
N ILE A 371 -17.66 15.49 3.10
CA ILE A 371 -17.08 16.13 1.89
C ILE A 371 -18.10 16.22 0.76
N PHE A 372 -19.17 15.44 0.83
CA PHE A 372 -20.32 15.64 -0.04
C PHE A 372 -21.51 15.89 0.88
N PRO A 373 -22.19 17.06 0.80
CA PRO A 373 -23.52 17.14 1.38
C PRO A 373 -24.32 15.95 0.82
N LYS A 374 -25.14 15.32 1.65
CA LYS A 374 -25.98 14.15 1.32
C LYS A 374 -26.93 14.48 0.15
N LEU A 375 -26.39 14.60 -1.07
CA LEU A 375 -27.12 15.07 -2.24
C LEU A 375 -27.69 13.91 -3.05
N ILE A 376 -27.59 12.68 -2.54
CA ILE A 376 -28.06 11.46 -3.23
C ILE A 376 -29.05 10.68 -2.36
N SER A 377 -29.10 10.86 -1.02
CA SER A 377 -30.10 10.18 -0.18
C SER A 377 -31.49 10.82 -0.26
N ASP A 378 -31.56 12.12 -0.59
CA ASP A 378 -32.82 12.88 -0.52
C ASP A 378 -33.57 12.91 -1.85
N TRP A 379 -33.18 12.08 -2.83
CA TRP A 379 -33.90 11.95 -4.10
C TRP A 379 -34.85 10.75 -4.13
N ASN A 380 -34.89 9.95 -3.06
CA ASN A 380 -35.77 8.79 -2.88
C ASN A 380 -36.74 8.96 -1.70
N VAL A 381 -36.90 10.17 -1.19
CA VAL A 381 -37.91 10.51 -0.20
C VAL A 381 -38.72 11.64 -0.82
N ASP A 382 -40.03 11.44 -0.89
CA ASP A 382 -41.09 12.34 -1.39
C ASP A 382 -41.75 11.85 -2.69
N GLU A 383 -42.50 10.75 -2.55
CA GLU A 383 -43.87 10.57 -3.06
C GLU A 383 -44.29 9.17 -2.59
N ASP A 384 -44.85 9.12 -1.38
CA ASP A 384 -45.81 8.12 -0.83
C ASP A 384 -45.72 8.16 0.71
N GLU A 385 -46.07 9.31 1.30
CA GLU A 385 -46.64 9.30 2.65
C GLU A 385 -48.11 8.90 2.51
N GLU A 386 -48.50 7.77 3.09
CA GLU A 386 -49.70 7.69 3.90
C GLU A 386 -49.66 6.40 4.75
N ASP A 387 -49.62 6.64 6.06
CA ASP A 387 -50.17 5.81 7.13
C ASP A 387 -49.57 4.43 7.37
N ASN A 388 -48.74 4.33 8.42
CA ASN A 388 -49.16 3.67 9.66
C ASN A 388 -48.07 3.85 10.73
N GLU A 389 -48.35 4.76 11.66
CA GLU A 389 -47.85 4.67 13.03
C GLU A 389 -48.22 3.29 13.59
N ASN A 390 -47.24 2.55 14.10
CA ASN A 390 -47.30 1.90 15.40
C ASN A 390 -45.94 1.27 15.75
N GLU A 391 -45.55 1.58 16.97
CA GLU A 391 -44.32 1.20 17.68
C GLU A 391 -44.28 -0.29 18.08
N GLU A 392 -43.17 -0.64 18.75
CA GLU A 392 -42.83 -1.88 19.48
C GLU A 392 -41.98 -2.89 18.67
N GLU A 393 -40.66 -3.01 18.89
CA GLU A 393 -39.86 -3.36 20.08
C GLU A 393 -39.91 -4.86 20.47
N SER A 394 -38.73 -5.37 20.85
CA SER A 394 -38.38 -6.71 21.38
C SER A 394 -38.12 -7.82 20.34
N VAL A 395 -36.86 -8.22 20.13
CA VAL A 395 -35.97 -9.07 20.96
C VAL A 395 -36.27 -10.57 20.84
N GLU A 396 -35.20 -11.26 20.43
CA GLU A 396 -34.95 -12.71 20.30
C GLU A 396 -35.85 -13.67 21.11
N THR A 397 -36.23 -14.79 20.48
CA THR A 397 -35.93 -16.11 21.07
C THR A 397 -36.04 -17.27 20.07
N THR A 398 -35.01 -18.10 20.11
CA THR A 398 -34.88 -19.42 19.52
C THR A 398 -35.93 -20.39 20.08
N THR A 399 -36.56 -21.23 19.25
CA THR A 399 -36.81 -22.64 19.62
C THR A 399 -37.14 -23.53 18.41
N ASN A 400 -36.40 -24.64 18.34
CA ASN A 400 -36.64 -25.80 17.49
C ASN A 400 -37.99 -26.48 17.81
N ASN A 401 -38.65 -27.03 16.78
CA ASN A 401 -39.11 -28.43 16.77
C ASN A 401 -39.89 -28.74 15.47
N ASN A 402 -39.33 -29.55 14.57
CA ASN A 402 -39.75 -30.95 14.40
C ASN A 402 -39.12 -31.59 13.16
N LYS A 403 -38.59 -32.80 13.38
CA LYS A 403 -38.22 -33.77 12.35
C LYS A 403 -39.49 -34.33 11.71
N ASN A 404 -39.49 -34.49 10.39
CA ASN A 404 -39.88 -35.75 9.77
C ASN A 404 -39.36 -35.89 8.33
N LEU A 405 -39.18 -37.17 7.98
CA LEU A 405 -38.36 -37.75 6.94
C LEU A 405 -39.00 -37.74 5.55
N ASN A 406 -38.15 -37.54 4.54
CA ASN A 406 -38.04 -38.20 3.23
C ASN A 406 -39.15 -38.11 2.15
N GLN A 407 -38.60 -38.01 0.93
CA GLN A 407 -39.12 -38.42 -0.39
C GLN A 407 -40.15 -37.50 -1.07
N ASP A 408 -39.63 -36.56 -1.88
CA ASP A 408 -39.81 -36.58 -3.36
C ASP A 408 -39.17 -35.32 -3.97
N LYS A 409 -37.88 -35.44 -4.31
CA LYS A 409 -37.17 -34.50 -5.18
C LYS A 409 -37.05 -35.18 -6.55
N GLU A 410 -37.66 -34.60 -7.58
CA GLU A 410 -36.99 -34.36 -8.88
C GLU A 410 -37.83 -33.74 -10.01
N GLN A 411 -39.07 -33.29 -9.80
CA GLN A 411 -39.87 -32.69 -10.90
C GLN A 411 -40.45 -31.28 -10.67
N SER A 412 -40.15 -30.62 -9.55
CA SER A 412 -40.63 -29.25 -9.27
C SER A 412 -39.61 -28.13 -9.54
N ASN A 413 -38.34 -28.45 -9.82
CA ASN A 413 -37.30 -27.41 -9.92
C ASN A 413 -37.23 -26.73 -11.30
N VAL A 414 -37.73 -27.36 -12.37
CA VAL A 414 -37.68 -26.73 -13.70
C VAL A 414 -38.72 -25.63 -13.83
N GLN A 415 -39.94 -25.85 -13.33
CA GLN A 415 -40.99 -24.82 -13.39
C GLN A 415 -40.69 -23.62 -12.48
N ALA A 416 -40.12 -23.86 -11.29
CA ALA A 416 -39.70 -22.77 -10.40
C ALA A 416 -38.54 -21.94 -10.98
N ILE A 417 -37.64 -22.58 -11.76
CA ILE A 417 -36.56 -21.88 -12.47
C ILE A 417 -37.13 -21.09 -13.65
N VAL A 418 -38.02 -21.66 -14.45
CA VAL A 418 -38.68 -20.95 -15.57
C VAL A 418 -39.48 -19.76 -15.06
N ASP A 419 -40.30 -19.94 -14.02
CA ASP A 419 -41.07 -18.86 -13.40
C ASP A 419 -40.17 -17.82 -12.71
N SER A 420 -38.97 -18.19 -12.24
CA SER A 420 -37.98 -17.22 -11.73
C SER A 420 -37.34 -16.42 -12.86
N VAL A 421 -37.05 -17.04 -14.01
CA VAL A 421 -36.48 -16.39 -15.19
C VAL A 421 -37.51 -15.48 -15.87
N GLU A 422 -38.79 -15.85 -15.86
CA GLU A 422 -39.88 -15.05 -16.40
C GLU A 422 -40.22 -13.86 -15.49
N ARG A 423 -40.22 -14.07 -14.16
CA ARG A 423 -40.33 -12.98 -13.18
C ARG A 423 -39.12 -12.04 -13.19
N ASP A 424 -37.91 -12.55 -13.43
CA ASP A 424 -36.71 -11.71 -13.60
C ASP A 424 -36.75 -10.89 -14.89
N LYS A 425 -37.37 -11.40 -15.96
CA LYS A 425 -37.63 -10.65 -17.20
C LYS A 425 -38.68 -9.57 -17.00
N GLU A 426 -39.77 -9.85 -16.28
CA GLU A 426 -40.79 -8.84 -15.95
C GLU A 426 -40.25 -7.79 -14.98
N ARG A 427 -39.47 -8.18 -13.96
CA ARG A 427 -38.83 -7.25 -13.02
C ARG A 427 -37.77 -6.36 -13.69
N ALA A 428 -37.09 -6.86 -14.73
CA ALA A 428 -36.22 -6.07 -15.58
C ALA A 428 -36.99 -5.06 -16.47
N HIS A 429 -38.26 -5.34 -16.79
CA HIS A 429 -39.11 -4.45 -17.59
C HIS A 429 -39.60 -3.22 -16.77
N TYR A 430 -39.88 -3.40 -15.48
CA TYR A 430 -40.40 -2.33 -14.61
C TYR A 430 -39.35 -1.33 -14.08
N GLN A 431 -38.05 -1.56 -14.26
CA GLN A 431 -37.00 -0.63 -13.82
C GLN A 431 -36.59 0.43 -14.88
N CYS A 432 -37.13 0.35 -16.11
CA CYS A 432 -36.64 1.19 -17.21
C CYS A 432 -37.24 2.62 -17.27
N THR A 433 -38.19 2.97 -16.42
CA THR A 433 -38.87 4.29 -16.45
C THR A 433 -38.23 5.34 -15.52
N HIS A 434 -37.29 4.96 -14.64
CA HIS A 434 -36.83 5.83 -13.53
C HIS A 434 -35.42 6.44 -13.68
N ASN A 435 -34.81 6.43 -14.88
CA ASN A 435 -33.59 7.22 -15.11
C ASN A 435 -33.93 8.65 -15.54
N LYS A 436 -34.44 9.45 -14.58
CA LYS A 436 -34.69 10.89 -14.81
C LYS A 436 -33.35 11.61 -14.99
N LEU A 437 -33.13 12.15 -16.19
CA LEU A 437 -31.91 12.84 -16.60
C LEU A 437 -31.59 14.03 -15.67
N LEU A 438 -30.36 14.12 -15.17
CA LEU A 438 -29.87 15.35 -14.54
C LEU A 438 -29.65 16.41 -15.63
N SER A 439 -30.27 17.58 -15.47
CA SER A 439 -30.08 18.72 -16.37
C SER A 439 -28.63 19.22 -16.33
N THR A 440 -28.21 19.93 -17.38
CA THR A 440 -26.88 20.56 -17.44
C THR A 440 -26.65 21.57 -16.32
N SER A 441 -27.72 22.23 -15.83
CA SER A 441 -27.66 23.10 -14.65
C SER A 441 -27.45 22.31 -13.36
N HIS A 442 -28.10 21.15 -13.19
CA HIS A 442 -27.86 20.26 -12.05
C HIS A 442 -26.43 19.74 -12.01
N VAL A 443 -25.88 19.30 -13.15
CA VAL A 443 -24.47 18.85 -13.22
C VAL A 443 -23.51 19.99 -12.85
N ARG A 444 -23.78 21.22 -13.31
CA ARG A 444 -22.96 22.39 -12.96
C ARG A 444 -23.04 22.71 -11.47
N ARG A 445 -24.23 22.63 -10.87
CA ARG A 445 -24.43 22.83 -9.43
C ARG A 445 -23.66 21.79 -8.62
N ILE A 446 -23.79 20.51 -8.96
CA ILE A 446 -23.06 19.40 -8.31
C ILE A 446 -21.55 19.62 -8.38
N LYS A 447 -21.01 20.08 -9.52
CA LYS A 447 -19.58 20.41 -9.64
C LYS A 447 -19.16 21.52 -8.70
N ASN A 448 -19.93 22.62 -8.67
CA ASN A 448 -19.61 23.77 -7.84
C ASN A 448 -19.67 23.38 -6.36
N GLU A 449 -20.68 22.62 -5.95
CA GLU A 449 -20.82 22.12 -4.57
C GLU A 449 -19.71 21.15 -4.19
N ALA A 450 -19.32 20.22 -5.08
CA ALA A 450 -18.18 19.33 -4.88
C ALA A 450 -16.88 20.11 -4.71
N GLN A 451 -16.68 21.17 -5.51
CA GLN A 451 -15.51 22.04 -5.40
C GLN A 451 -15.51 22.80 -4.07
N LEU A 452 -16.65 23.39 -3.68
CA LEU A 452 -16.79 24.12 -2.41
C LEU A 452 -16.56 23.21 -1.20
N ALA A 453 -17.09 21.99 -1.23
CA ALA A 453 -16.91 21.04 -0.15
C ALA A 453 -15.46 20.56 -0.02
N TYR A 454 -14.75 20.40 -1.15
CA TYR A 454 -13.30 20.17 -1.16
C TYR A 454 -12.55 21.35 -0.54
N GLU A 455 -12.85 22.59 -0.95
CA GLU A 455 -12.18 23.78 -0.43
C GLU A 455 -12.38 23.91 1.08
N LYS A 456 -13.60 23.66 1.56
CA LYS A 456 -13.93 23.61 2.99
C LYS A 456 -13.14 22.52 3.73
N GLN A 457 -12.93 21.36 3.12
CA GLN A 457 -12.12 20.30 3.71
C GLN A 457 -10.63 20.67 3.76
N ALA A 458 -10.09 21.25 2.69
CA ALA A 458 -8.71 21.72 2.67
C ALA A 458 -8.47 22.74 3.80
N GLN A 459 -9.39 23.68 3.98
CA GLN A 459 -9.39 24.62 5.10
C GLN A 459 -9.50 23.91 6.45
N TYR A 460 -10.37 22.90 6.59
CA TYR A 460 -10.49 22.13 7.84
C TYR A 460 -9.20 21.38 8.18
N GLN A 461 -8.51 20.84 7.18
CA GLN A 461 -7.22 20.17 7.35
C GLN A 461 -6.10 21.16 7.75
N GLU A 462 -6.13 22.39 7.23
CA GLU A 462 -5.25 23.47 7.66
C GLU A 462 -5.57 23.95 9.08
N ASP A 463 -6.85 24.09 9.43
CA ASP A 463 -7.29 24.46 10.79
C ASP A 463 -6.90 23.40 11.83
N ILE A 464 -7.09 22.10 11.53
CA ILE A 464 -6.58 21.02 12.41
C ILE A 464 -5.07 21.15 12.62
N GLN A 465 -4.31 21.48 11.57
CA GLN A 465 -2.86 21.66 11.67
C GLN A 465 -2.52 22.86 12.57
N LEU A 466 -3.20 23.99 12.41
CA LEU A 466 -3.01 25.19 13.24
C LEU A 466 -3.38 24.94 14.70
N ARG A 467 -4.53 24.31 14.96
CA ARG A 467 -4.95 23.92 16.32
C ARG A 467 -3.95 22.96 16.97
N THR A 468 -3.44 21.99 16.22
CA THR A 468 -2.43 21.05 16.73
C THR A 468 -1.13 21.78 17.07
N LYS A 469 -0.70 22.74 16.25
CA LYS A 469 0.46 23.60 16.55
C LYS A 469 0.24 24.42 17.82
N HIS A 470 -0.92 25.07 17.97
CA HIS A 470 -1.25 25.83 19.17
C HIS A 470 -1.32 24.97 20.43
N LEU A 471 -1.86 23.75 20.34
CA LEU A 471 -1.87 22.80 21.46
C LEU A 471 -0.44 22.40 21.87
N ILE A 472 0.45 22.14 20.90
CA ILE A 472 1.86 21.84 21.18
C ILE A 472 2.55 23.03 21.86
N GLU A 473 2.25 24.25 21.42
CA GLU A 473 2.79 25.49 22.00
C GLU A 473 2.30 25.70 23.45
N GLN A 474 1.00 25.53 23.70
CA GLN A 474 0.43 25.60 25.05
C GLN A 474 1.04 24.52 25.97
N PHE A 475 1.19 23.31 25.45
CA PHE A 475 1.82 22.21 26.18
C PHE A 475 3.26 22.53 26.58
N ARG A 476 4.07 23.10 25.67
CA ARG A 476 5.42 23.57 25.98
C ARG A 476 5.42 24.63 27.07
N LYS A 477 4.50 25.59 27.02
CA LYS A 477 4.38 26.64 28.04
C LYS A 477 4.03 26.07 29.42
N SER A 478 3.11 25.11 29.47
CA SER A 478 2.75 24.41 30.71
C SER A 478 3.91 23.59 31.26
N ILE A 479 4.68 22.92 30.40
CA ILE A 479 5.92 22.24 30.79
C ILE A 479 6.92 23.22 31.40
N SER A 480 7.20 24.34 30.72
CA SER A 480 8.14 25.35 31.22
C SER A 480 7.73 25.85 32.60
N ARG A 481 6.43 26.12 32.82
CA ARG A 481 5.91 26.52 34.14
C ARG A 481 6.10 25.45 35.20
N ILE A 482 5.85 24.17 34.89
CA ILE A 482 6.04 23.07 35.86
C ILE A 482 7.51 22.95 36.26
N VAL A 483 8.42 23.11 35.31
CA VAL A 483 9.87 23.11 35.54
C VAL A 483 10.29 24.35 36.36
N GLU A 484 9.78 25.54 36.05
CA GLU A 484 10.01 26.78 36.80
C GLU A 484 9.54 26.66 38.26
N MET A 485 8.36 26.07 38.48
CA MET A 485 7.83 25.80 39.83
C MET A 485 8.57 24.65 40.54
N GLN A 486 9.53 24.01 39.88
CA GLN A 486 10.34 22.91 40.40
C GLN A 486 9.55 21.66 40.79
N TRP A 487 8.42 21.42 40.11
CA TRP A 487 7.59 20.22 40.21
C TRP A 487 7.87 19.24 39.06
N GLY A 488 9.08 19.30 38.47
CA GLY A 488 9.48 18.48 37.34
C GLY A 488 9.37 16.96 37.59
N TRP A 489 9.56 16.17 36.54
CA TRP A 489 9.45 14.71 36.59
C TRP A 489 10.80 13.99 36.40
N LYS A 490 11.89 14.75 36.35
CA LYS A 490 13.27 14.25 36.40
C LYS A 490 13.92 14.75 37.68
N ASN A 491 14.87 13.99 38.20
CA ASN A 491 15.60 14.35 39.43
C ASN A 491 16.25 15.74 39.36
N ASP A 492 16.71 16.17 38.18
CA ASP A 492 17.37 17.46 37.99
C ASP A 492 16.42 18.67 38.09
N TYR A 493 15.13 18.48 37.75
CA TYR A 493 14.11 19.55 37.69
C TYR A 493 13.05 19.43 38.79
N PHE A 494 13.08 18.35 39.56
CA PHE A 494 12.21 18.14 40.71
C PHE A 494 12.96 18.54 41.98
N LEU A 495 12.60 19.69 42.55
CA LEU A 495 12.99 19.94 43.93
C LEU A 495 12.14 18.98 44.78
N GLY A 496 12.79 18.00 45.43
CA GLY A 496 12.12 17.03 46.28
C GLY A 496 11.14 17.70 47.24
N ALA A 497 9.94 17.12 47.42
CA ALA A 497 8.94 17.68 48.35
C ALA A 497 9.52 17.91 49.76
N ASN A 498 10.45 17.04 50.18
CA ASN A 498 11.24 17.20 51.40
C ASN A 498 11.99 18.54 51.47
N LYS A 499 12.71 18.93 50.42
CA LYS A 499 13.52 20.17 50.41
C LYS A 499 12.64 21.42 50.53
N ARG A 500 11.45 21.39 49.92
CA ARG A 500 10.44 22.46 50.11
C ARG A 500 9.88 22.48 51.52
N LEU A 501 9.55 21.32 52.09
CA LEU A 501 9.05 21.23 53.47
C LEU A 501 10.09 21.72 54.47
N LYS A 502 11.37 21.35 54.30
CA LYS A 502 12.49 21.85 55.10
C LYS A 502 12.63 23.38 55.02
N GLN A 503 12.42 23.98 53.84
CA GLN A 503 12.53 25.43 53.66
C GLN A 503 11.31 26.20 54.19
N MET A 504 10.10 25.68 53.97
CA MET A 504 8.85 26.39 54.28
C MET A 504 8.40 26.17 55.72
N VAL A 505 8.83 25.07 56.35
CA VAL A 505 8.45 24.68 57.72
C VAL A 505 9.72 24.40 58.52
N GLY A 506 10.24 25.41 59.21
CA GLY A 506 11.50 25.31 59.96
C GLY A 506 11.51 24.17 60.99
N CYS A 507 10.39 23.95 61.70
CA CYS A 507 10.28 22.85 62.66
C CYS A 507 10.43 21.46 62.01
N TYR A 508 10.03 21.31 60.74
CA TYR A 508 10.19 20.06 60.01
C TYR A 508 11.67 19.78 59.68
N ALA A 509 12.46 20.82 59.40
CA ALA A 509 13.90 20.69 59.17
C ALA A 509 14.68 20.34 60.45
N GLU A 510 14.21 20.79 61.61
CA GLU A 510 14.88 20.61 62.90
C GLU A 510 14.58 19.26 63.56
N ILE A 511 13.45 18.60 63.24
CA ILE A 511 13.05 17.32 63.86
C ILE A 511 14.12 16.22 63.74
N PRO A 512 14.75 15.98 62.57
CA PRO A 512 15.87 15.03 62.42
C PRO A 512 17.08 15.33 63.31
N LEU A 513 17.37 16.62 63.52
CA LEU A 513 18.50 17.10 64.31
C LEU A 513 18.20 16.96 65.82
N ILE A 514 17.03 17.40 66.26
CA ILE A 514 16.61 17.33 67.67
C ILE A 514 16.54 15.88 68.15
N HIS A 515 16.08 14.97 67.30
CA HIS A 515 15.92 13.55 67.63
C HIS A 515 17.06 12.69 67.07
N SER A 516 18.21 13.28 66.73
CA SER A 516 19.37 12.57 66.17
C SER A 516 19.81 11.41 67.06
N ASP A 517 19.77 11.59 68.38
CA ASP A 517 20.13 10.56 69.36
C ASP A 517 19.13 9.40 69.36
N VAL A 518 17.84 9.69 69.20
CA VAL A 518 16.78 8.67 69.08
C VAL A 518 16.91 7.92 67.76
N PHE A 519 17.15 8.63 66.65
CA PHE A 519 17.31 8.02 65.35
C PHE A 519 18.59 7.16 65.27
N SER A 520 19.71 7.61 65.85
CA SER A 520 20.97 6.84 65.93
C SER A 520 20.88 5.64 66.85
N ALA A 521 20.15 5.74 67.98
CA ALA A 521 19.90 4.61 68.87
C ALA A 521 19.12 3.48 68.19
N ILE A 522 18.23 3.79 67.24
CA ILE A 522 17.51 2.79 66.43
C ILE A 522 18.44 2.10 65.42
N PHE A 523 19.45 2.81 64.89
CA PHE A 523 20.40 2.25 63.92
C PHE A 523 21.44 1.32 64.55
N ASN A 524 21.82 1.56 65.81
CA ASN A 524 22.64 0.63 66.56
C ASN A 524 21.76 -0.55 67.03
N LEU A 525 21.65 -1.56 66.17
CA LEU A 525 21.04 -2.85 66.52
C LEU A 525 21.83 -3.47 67.69
N LYS A 526 21.42 -3.17 68.91
CA LYS A 526 21.94 -3.83 70.12
C LYS A 526 21.73 -5.33 70.00
N GLY A 527 22.75 -6.10 70.41
CA GLY A 527 22.73 -7.57 70.37
C GLY A 527 21.55 -8.15 71.15
N GLU A 528 21.11 -9.35 70.78
CA GLU A 528 19.93 -10.00 71.37
C GLU A 528 20.02 -10.11 72.90
N GLU A 529 21.23 -10.32 73.41
CA GLU A 529 21.56 -10.35 74.83
C GLU A 529 21.33 -9.00 75.54
N GLU A 530 21.75 -7.89 74.93
CA GLU A 530 21.49 -6.55 75.49
C GLU A 530 20.00 -6.21 75.50
N ARG A 531 19.26 -6.65 74.48
CA ARG A 531 17.80 -6.47 74.41
C ARG A 531 17.09 -7.30 75.47
N ALA A 532 17.52 -8.55 75.68
CA ALA A 532 16.99 -9.41 76.73
C ALA A 532 17.23 -8.80 78.12
N ASN A 533 18.44 -8.31 78.38
CA ASN A 533 18.79 -7.70 79.65
C ASN A 533 18.10 -6.34 79.88
N GLN A 534 17.87 -5.53 78.85
CA GLN A 534 17.06 -4.30 78.96
C GLN A 534 15.58 -4.60 79.19
N MET A 535 15.03 -5.61 78.53
CA MET A 535 13.65 -6.04 78.75
C MET A 535 13.43 -6.53 80.18
N MET A 536 14.43 -7.22 80.75
CA MET A 536 14.46 -7.62 82.15
C MET A 536 14.44 -6.41 83.10
N GLN A 537 15.29 -5.40 82.85
CA GLN A 537 15.32 -4.16 83.67
C GLN A 537 13.97 -3.43 83.67
N LEU A 538 13.18 -3.52 82.60
CA LEU A 538 11.86 -2.90 82.50
C LEU A 538 10.75 -3.71 83.21
N LEU A 539 10.99 -4.98 83.54
CA LEU A 539 10.02 -5.87 84.17
C LEU A 539 10.13 -5.94 85.70
N ASP A 540 11.32 -5.68 86.27
CA ASP A 540 11.58 -5.73 87.71
C ASP A 540 12.40 -4.53 88.20
N GLU A 541 11.72 -3.54 88.80
CA GLU A 541 12.36 -2.32 89.33
C GLU A 541 13.23 -2.58 90.58
N SER A 542 13.08 -3.73 91.25
CA SER A 542 13.78 -4.04 92.50
C SER A 542 15.19 -4.62 92.31
N PHE A 543 15.55 -4.98 91.07
CA PHE A 543 16.82 -5.63 90.72
C PHE A 543 18.07 -4.75 90.94
N ASN A 544 17.90 -3.44 91.06
CA ASN A 544 19.00 -2.51 91.32
C ASN A 544 19.44 -2.44 92.79
N SER A 545 18.77 -3.14 93.72
CA SER A 545 19.11 -3.11 95.16
C SER A 545 19.52 -4.49 95.71
N LYS A 546 20.84 -4.69 95.79
CA LYS A 546 21.61 -5.68 96.59
C LYS A 546 21.65 -7.13 96.10
N ASN A 547 22.83 -7.53 95.61
CA ASN A 547 23.41 -8.89 95.56
C ASN A 547 22.65 -10.01 94.82
N ASN A 548 22.36 -9.83 93.53
CA ASN A 548 22.18 -10.95 92.58
C ASN A 548 22.82 -10.63 91.22
N LEU A 549 24.15 -10.47 91.21
CA LEU A 549 24.94 -10.15 90.01
C LEU A 549 25.30 -11.40 89.17
N SER A 550 24.43 -12.41 89.14
CA SER A 550 24.71 -13.69 88.44
C SER A 550 23.60 -14.21 87.52
N LYS A 551 22.57 -13.40 87.21
CA LYS A 551 21.59 -13.75 86.16
C LYS A 551 21.69 -12.76 85.01
N HIS A 552 22.21 -13.21 83.87
CA HIS A 552 22.17 -12.52 82.58
C HIS A 552 21.43 -13.42 81.60
N TYR A 553 20.53 -12.85 80.83
CA TYR A 553 19.76 -13.58 79.82
C TYR A 553 20.38 -13.34 78.47
N GLN A 554 20.68 -14.42 77.75
CA GLN A 554 21.31 -14.32 76.43
C GLN A 554 20.27 -14.09 75.33
N THR A 555 19.03 -14.52 75.57
CA THR A 555 17.94 -14.36 74.60
C THR A 555 16.66 -13.86 75.26
N ILE A 556 15.85 -13.16 74.46
CA ILE A 556 14.54 -12.65 74.89
C ILE A 556 13.60 -13.81 75.25
N GLY A 557 13.83 -15.00 74.67
CA GLY A 557 13.08 -16.22 74.97
C GLY A 557 13.26 -16.71 76.41
N GLU A 558 14.42 -16.50 77.03
CA GLU A 558 14.64 -16.87 78.43
C GLU A 558 13.89 -15.94 79.39
N VAL A 559 13.88 -14.63 79.10
CA VAL A 559 13.10 -13.63 79.85
C VAL A 559 11.60 -13.93 79.77
N ARG A 560 11.11 -14.34 78.59
CA ARG A 560 9.71 -14.76 78.40
C ARG A 560 9.36 -16.03 79.17
N ARG A 561 10.29 -16.99 79.32
CA ARG A 561 10.03 -18.21 80.12
C ARG A 561 9.85 -17.91 81.60
N GLU A 562 10.60 -16.95 82.14
CA GLU A 562 10.56 -16.64 83.58
C GLU A 562 9.43 -15.66 83.94
N TYR A 563 9.15 -14.66 83.10
CA TYR A 563 8.16 -13.62 83.38
C TYR A 563 6.84 -13.79 82.60
N GLY A 564 6.76 -14.76 81.70
CA GLY A 564 5.55 -15.19 81.00
C GLY A 564 4.82 -14.03 80.29
N ILE A 565 3.52 -13.93 80.58
CA ILE A 565 2.59 -12.98 79.92
C ILE A 565 3.04 -11.51 80.08
N LYS A 566 3.68 -11.16 81.20
CA LYS A 566 4.15 -9.78 81.44
C LYS A 566 5.28 -9.39 80.49
N ALA A 567 6.20 -10.31 80.22
CA ALA A 567 7.28 -10.12 79.26
C ALA A 567 6.75 -9.98 77.83
N ASP A 568 5.77 -10.78 77.43
CA ASP A 568 5.15 -10.68 76.10
C ASP A 568 4.39 -9.38 75.88
N GLY A 569 3.70 -8.89 76.91
CA GLY A 569 3.02 -7.58 76.87
C GLY A 569 4.02 -6.44 76.62
N LYS A 570 5.12 -6.40 77.39
CA LYS A 570 6.15 -5.38 77.23
C LYS A 570 6.92 -5.48 75.92
N TYR A 571 7.16 -6.69 75.43
CA TYR A 571 7.78 -6.87 74.13
C TYR A 571 6.94 -6.28 72.98
N LYS A 572 5.62 -6.51 72.99
CA LYS A 572 4.72 -5.93 71.97
C LYS A 572 4.66 -4.40 72.01
N GLU A 573 4.68 -3.82 73.21
CA GLU A 573 4.77 -2.35 73.37
C GLU A 573 6.08 -1.81 72.76
N ILE A 574 7.20 -2.48 73.00
CA ILE A 574 8.50 -2.11 72.43
C ILE A 574 8.49 -2.22 70.90
N GLU A 575 7.94 -3.30 70.35
CA GLU A 575 7.85 -3.53 68.90
C GLU A 575 6.96 -2.48 68.20
N MET A 576 5.81 -2.15 68.79
CA MET A 576 4.93 -1.08 68.29
C MET A 576 5.64 0.28 68.29
N MET A 577 6.39 0.58 69.36
CA MET A 577 7.19 1.81 69.43
C MET A 577 8.31 1.82 68.38
N GLU A 578 8.96 0.68 68.14
CA GLU A 578 9.97 0.54 67.09
C GLU A 578 9.39 0.80 65.69
N GLU A 579 8.19 0.29 65.40
CA GLU A 579 7.50 0.51 64.13
C GLU A 579 7.06 1.98 63.95
N LEU A 580 6.51 2.60 65.00
CA LEU A 580 6.19 4.02 65.01
C LEU A 580 7.43 4.88 64.73
N LEU A 581 8.54 4.57 65.38
CA LEU A 581 9.80 5.29 65.20
C LEU A 581 10.37 5.11 63.77
N LYS A 582 10.25 3.91 63.19
CA LYS A 582 10.60 3.66 61.78
C LYS A 582 9.74 4.49 60.82
N ASN A 583 8.43 4.58 61.06
CA ASN A 583 7.52 5.38 60.24
C ASN A 583 7.79 6.88 60.34
N ILE A 584 8.04 7.39 61.56
CA ILE A 584 8.47 8.77 61.79
C ILE A 584 9.75 9.03 60.99
N LYS A 585 10.76 8.17 61.10
CA LYS A 585 11.99 8.33 60.33
C LYS A 585 11.73 8.39 58.81
N ARG A 586 10.89 7.53 58.25
CA ARG A 586 10.54 7.56 56.82
C ARG A 586 9.91 8.88 56.39
N LEU A 587 9.10 9.49 57.27
CA LEU A 587 8.45 10.79 57.02
C LEU A 587 9.42 11.97 56.96
N PHE A 588 10.58 11.89 57.62
CA PHE A 588 11.57 12.98 57.68
C PHE A 588 12.88 12.66 56.94
N SER A 589 13.01 11.46 56.37
CA SER A 589 14.19 11.05 55.60
C SER A 589 14.15 11.59 54.19
N GLU A 590 15.30 11.93 53.61
CA GLU A 590 15.36 12.51 52.26
C GLU A 590 15.20 11.49 51.14
N GLU A 591 15.74 10.29 51.36
CA GLU A 591 15.76 9.21 50.39
C GLU A 591 14.34 8.74 50.00
N THR A 592 13.41 8.68 50.95
CA THR A 592 12.03 8.20 50.76
C THR A 592 11.19 9.09 49.83
N PHE A 593 11.44 10.40 49.79
CA PHE A 593 10.71 11.31 48.90
C PHE A 593 11.15 11.22 47.44
N THR A 594 12.39 10.79 47.20
CA THR A 594 12.93 10.58 45.84
C THR A 594 12.71 9.16 45.33
N GLU A 595 12.57 8.17 46.23
CA GLU A 595 12.40 6.75 45.90
C GLU A 595 11.10 6.44 45.12
N HIS A 596 10.08 7.30 45.26
CA HIS A 596 8.76 7.10 44.65
C HIS A 596 8.50 7.88 43.36
N LEU A 597 9.47 8.60 42.77
CA LEU A 597 9.27 9.11 41.41
C LEU A 597 9.20 7.92 40.44
N PRO A 598 8.02 7.61 39.86
CA PRO A 598 7.92 6.42 39.04
C PRO A 598 8.70 6.65 37.75
N ASN A 599 9.69 5.80 37.45
CA ASN A 599 10.39 5.75 36.16
C ASN A 599 9.42 5.76 34.95
N ARG A 600 8.17 5.33 35.18
CA ARG A 600 7.07 5.39 34.23
C ARG A 600 6.72 6.82 33.78
N ILE A 601 6.70 7.81 34.67
CA ILE A 601 6.30 9.19 34.34
C ILE A 601 7.34 9.83 33.42
N GLU A 602 8.63 9.66 33.73
CA GLU A 602 9.71 10.15 32.89
C GLU A 602 9.69 9.51 31.49
N ARG A 603 9.45 8.20 31.40
CA ARG A 603 9.32 7.49 30.11
C ARG A 603 8.12 7.99 29.28
N ILE A 604 7.01 8.32 29.93
CA ILE A 604 5.82 8.85 29.23
C ILE A 604 6.10 10.27 28.73
N MET A 605 6.64 11.15 29.56
CA MET A 605 6.97 12.53 29.18
C MET A 605 8.00 12.60 28.04
N SER A 606 9.06 11.79 28.11
CA SER A 606 10.06 11.71 27.04
C SER A 606 9.47 11.21 25.73
N LYS A 607 8.54 10.24 25.78
CA LYS A 607 7.82 9.75 24.60
C LYS A 607 6.92 10.82 23.97
N ILE A 608 6.21 11.61 24.79
CA ILE A 608 5.37 12.74 24.33
C ILE A 608 6.22 13.78 23.60
N LEU A 609 7.33 14.21 24.23
CA LEU A 609 8.23 15.21 23.65
C LEU A 609 8.85 14.72 22.33
N ASN A 610 9.18 13.43 22.23
CA ASN A 610 9.69 12.85 20.99
C ASN A 610 8.61 12.82 19.89
N PHE A 611 7.36 12.49 20.21
CA PHE A 611 6.27 12.54 19.24
C PHE A 611 5.99 13.96 18.75
N MET A 612 6.02 14.97 19.64
CA MET A 612 5.86 16.37 19.26
C MET A 612 6.94 16.79 18.26
N ARG A 613 8.19 16.44 18.54
CA ARG A 613 9.31 16.70 17.64
C ARG A 613 9.14 16.02 16.29
N GLN A 614 8.76 14.74 16.26
CA GLN A 614 8.51 14.00 15.01
C GLN A 614 7.37 14.61 14.17
N PHE A 615 6.31 15.11 14.83
CA PHE A 615 5.21 15.78 14.15
C PHE A 615 5.64 17.13 13.53
N GLU A 616 6.45 17.91 14.24
CA GLU A 616 7.00 19.19 13.73
C GLU A 616 8.03 18.99 12.61
N GLU A 617 8.88 17.95 12.70
CA GLU A 617 9.83 17.55 11.66
C GLU A 617 9.15 16.92 10.43
N GLY A 618 7.83 16.70 10.47
CA GLY A 618 7.05 16.12 9.38
C GLY A 618 7.26 14.61 9.18
N SER A 619 7.98 13.95 10.09
CA SER A 619 8.25 12.50 10.03
C SER A 619 7.06 11.65 10.49
N LEU A 620 6.14 12.22 11.28
CA LEU A 620 4.93 11.55 11.75
C LEU A 620 3.69 11.99 10.97
N ARG A 621 2.94 11.04 10.40
CA ARG A 621 1.70 11.32 9.65
C ARG A 621 0.59 11.85 10.58
N ARG A 622 -0.29 12.71 10.06
CA ARG A 622 -1.37 13.38 10.84
C ARG A 622 -2.33 12.40 11.51
N LYS A 623 -2.74 11.34 10.79
CA LYS A 623 -3.62 10.28 11.31
C LYS A 623 -2.95 9.53 12.46
N GLU A 624 -1.67 9.18 12.29
CA GLU A 624 -0.90 8.49 13.32
C GLU A 624 -0.69 9.36 14.57
N TRP A 625 -0.47 10.66 14.41
CA TRP A 625 -0.45 11.61 15.52
C TRP A 625 -1.76 11.60 16.29
N ALA A 626 -2.90 11.72 15.60
CA ALA A 626 -4.22 11.71 16.21
C ALA A 626 -4.50 10.40 16.96
N GLU A 627 -4.15 9.25 16.39
CA GLU A 627 -4.30 7.94 17.03
C GLU A 627 -3.40 7.78 18.26
N ARG A 628 -2.13 8.19 18.16
CA ARG A 628 -1.17 8.13 19.28
C ARG A 628 -1.55 9.07 20.42
N MET A 629 -2.08 10.25 20.11
CA MET A 629 -2.58 11.20 21.10
C MET A 629 -3.94 10.79 21.68
N ASN A 630 -4.72 9.98 20.96
CA ASN A 630 -5.95 9.37 21.46
C ASN A 630 -5.72 8.15 22.38
N ALA A 631 -4.48 7.73 22.63
CA ALA A 631 -4.20 6.69 23.60
C ALA A 631 -4.67 7.10 25.01
N ARG A 632 -5.23 6.16 25.78
CA ARG A 632 -5.90 6.43 27.07
C ARG A 632 -5.04 7.28 28.02
N ASN A 633 -3.74 6.97 28.14
CA ASN A 633 -2.79 7.70 28.99
C ASN A 633 -2.48 9.12 28.51
N MET A 634 -2.59 9.38 27.20
CA MET A 634 -2.30 10.67 26.58
C MET A 634 -3.52 11.61 26.67
N ARG A 635 -4.74 11.07 26.55
CA ARG A 635 -5.99 11.85 26.70
C ARG A 635 -6.12 12.48 28.09
N TYR A 636 -5.77 11.76 29.16
CA TYR A 636 -5.83 12.31 30.51
C TYR A 636 -4.87 13.48 30.69
N LEU A 637 -3.68 13.38 30.10
CA LEU A 637 -2.65 14.39 30.25
C LEU A 637 -2.92 15.64 29.41
N MET A 638 -3.48 15.46 28.21
CA MET A 638 -3.96 16.56 27.36
C MET A 638 -5.23 17.24 27.91
N LYS A 639 -5.99 16.59 28.81
CA LYS A 639 -7.12 17.23 29.50
C LYS A 639 -6.70 18.04 30.73
N LEU A 640 -5.49 17.79 31.25
CA LEU A 640 -4.92 18.48 32.41
C LEU A 640 -4.15 19.76 32.03
N VAL A 641 -3.74 19.86 30.77
CA VAL A 641 -3.15 21.04 30.13
C VAL A 641 -4.26 21.85 29.51
#